data_AF-A0A182MM40-F1
#
_entry.id   AF-A0A182MM40-F1
#
_cell.length_a   1.000
_cell.length_b   1.000
_cell.length_c   1.000
_cell.angle_alpha   90.00
_cell.angle_beta   90.00
_cell.angle_gamma   90.00
#
_symmetry.space_group_name_H-M   'P 1'
#
loop_
_entity.id
_entity.type
_entity.pdbx_description
1 polymer ?
#
loop_
_entity_poly.entity_id
_entity_poly.type
_entity_poly.pdbx_seq_one_letter_code
_entity_poly.pdbx_strand_id
1 'polypeptide(L)'
;MGKPKHMTNKQNPFARKKRNNKEKVANVQSQASLLLKLIKQDFFEEYFRAVKELRKEEADALVEPPRCLEWYPREMAWQLELSRKDIRRSEPLFKLHNFLISETSSGYISRQEAVSMIPPLVLGVQSHHRVLDMCAAPGSKTAQLIESLHAGDGGSTPSGFVMANDVDNNRCYMLVHQTKRLNSPCFLVTNGDSATFPSMRYTKKDGTVCLLKFDRVLCDVPCSGDGTLRKNADIWNKWNLAQASNLHGLQYRILKRGAELLEVGGKLVYSTCSLNPIENEAVLHHLLKESNDSLEIVECAATLPTLKYTNGMTYWEPASKDLTFYKTFDDVPESQRTVIRPGMFPPSKEEAVDKYHLDRCLRILPHQQNTGGFFVALLEKKKPLPWETVDVVGDGQELTETTPVAEPPAKKKKYMRGFKEDPFVFFEEKEDVFEELNKFFQLSEDFEPRNLLTRCKVGKKKNVYFCSSIVRDIVQLNEKRVKIINLGVKSFVRCATRNIECDFRLASEGLSSVNPFVGSQRRVMVQKKDLIQLLSCTDPTKPPELTSLSTETQQNLQNVASGSCVLECMVDDVKLITVGWKGAMSLRAYVDQYDTMHMLRLLGGDLSKFEKNKFQDKRAAEVAEDDMDENEPAADVESEPAQNDD
;
A
#
# COMPACT_ATOMS: atom_id res chain seq x y z
N MET A 1 21.02 66.65 4.98
CA MET A 1 21.26 65.73 3.84
C MET A 1 21.18 64.30 4.35
N GLY A 2 20.37 63.45 3.70
CA GLY A 2 20.30 62.01 4.00
C GLY A 2 18.87 61.47 4.08
N LYS A 3 18.28 61.07 2.94
CA LYS A 3 17.03 60.29 2.88
C LYS A 3 17.26 58.85 3.38
N PRO A 4 16.31 58.18 4.07
CA PRO A 4 16.41 56.75 4.32
C PRO A 4 16.02 55.95 3.08
N LYS A 5 16.80 54.92 2.75
CA LYS A 5 16.60 53.98 1.66
C LYS A 5 15.45 53.02 1.97
N HIS A 6 14.57 52.80 1.00
CA HIS A 6 13.63 51.67 0.97
C HIS A 6 14.40 50.33 1.03
N MET A 7 14.20 49.55 2.09
CA MET A 7 14.49 48.12 2.10
C MET A 7 13.34 47.38 1.41
N THR A 8 13.64 46.79 0.25
CA THR A 8 12.78 45.84 -0.45
C THR A 8 12.65 44.55 0.36
N ASN A 9 11.41 44.16 0.62
CA ASN A 9 11.03 42.96 1.37
C ASN A 9 11.38 41.71 0.52
N LYS A 10 12.60 41.16 0.69
CA LYS A 10 12.95 39.84 0.16
C LYS A 10 12.16 38.79 0.94
N GLN A 11 11.07 38.30 0.35
CA GLN A 11 10.30 37.17 0.90
C GLN A 11 11.21 35.97 1.12
N ASN A 12 11.27 35.49 2.37
CA ASN A 12 12.10 34.37 2.79
C ASN A 12 11.64 33.06 2.11
N PRO A 13 12.49 32.39 1.29
CA PRO A 13 12.15 31.16 0.58
C PRO A 13 11.71 30.01 1.52
N PHE A 14 12.25 29.97 2.74
CA PHE A 14 11.91 28.97 3.76
C PHE A 14 10.46 29.12 4.27
N ALA A 15 9.91 30.33 4.29
CA ALA A 15 8.53 30.58 4.70
C ALA A 15 7.53 30.10 3.63
N ARG A 16 7.88 30.27 2.34
CA ARG A 16 7.07 29.80 1.21
C ARG A 16 7.04 28.28 1.10
N LYS A 17 8.19 27.61 1.33
CA LYS A 17 8.31 26.14 1.36
C LYS A 17 7.52 25.52 2.52
N LYS A 18 7.56 26.11 3.73
CA LYS A 18 6.73 25.68 4.88
C LYS A 18 5.22 25.85 4.64
N ARG A 19 4.79 26.91 3.96
CA ARG A 19 3.37 27.18 3.68
C ARG A 19 2.77 26.19 2.67
N ASN A 20 3.45 25.97 1.55
CA ASN A 20 3.02 25.00 0.51
C ASN A 20 3.00 23.55 1.05
N ASN A 21 3.84 23.24 2.04
CA ASN A 21 3.95 21.91 2.65
C ASN A 21 2.78 21.58 3.59
N LYS A 22 2.29 22.56 4.37
CA LYS A 22 1.09 22.39 5.21
C LYS A 22 -0.19 22.20 4.39
N GLU A 23 -0.29 22.88 3.24
CA GLU A 23 -1.47 22.83 2.37
C GLU A 23 -1.71 21.42 1.75
N LYS A 24 -0.67 20.60 1.55
CA LYS A 24 -0.80 19.28 0.91
C LYS A 24 -1.23 18.13 1.83
N VAL A 25 -0.70 18.08 3.05
CA VAL A 25 -1.08 17.04 4.04
C VAL A 25 -2.50 17.28 4.51
N ALA A 26 -2.86 18.56 4.73
CA ALA A 26 -4.23 18.97 4.96
C ALA A 26 -5.14 18.47 3.82
N ASN A 27 -4.71 18.59 2.57
CA ASN A 27 -5.53 18.21 1.41
C ASN A 27 -5.86 16.70 1.34
N VAL A 28 -4.91 15.79 1.59
CA VAL A 28 -5.20 14.33 1.56
C VAL A 28 -6.11 13.93 2.71
N GLN A 29 -5.88 14.49 3.90
CA GLN A 29 -6.73 14.23 5.07
C GLN A 29 -8.13 14.83 4.90
N SER A 30 -8.24 16.02 4.30
CA SER A 30 -9.51 16.65 3.98
C SER A 30 -10.27 15.87 2.89
N GLN A 31 -9.59 15.33 1.88
CA GLN A 31 -10.21 14.44 0.89
C GLN A 31 -10.77 13.17 1.53
N ALA A 32 -9.98 12.51 2.39
CA ALA A 32 -10.42 11.31 3.10
C ALA A 32 -11.62 11.60 4.01
N SER A 33 -11.62 12.74 4.71
CA SER A 33 -12.72 13.20 5.56
C SER A 33 -13.99 13.50 4.75
N LEU A 34 -13.83 14.16 3.60
CA LEU A 34 -14.93 14.44 2.67
C LEU A 34 -15.53 13.14 2.11
N LEU A 35 -14.70 12.20 1.70
CA LEU A 35 -15.15 10.89 1.22
C LEU A 35 -15.89 10.11 2.32
N LEU A 36 -15.37 10.11 3.56
CA LEU A 36 -16.05 9.46 4.68
C LEU A 36 -17.42 10.10 4.97
N LYS A 37 -17.52 11.42 4.87
CA LYS A 37 -18.80 12.14 5.00
C LYS A 37 -19.81 11.67 3.95
N LEU A 38 -19.39 11.58 2.68
CA LEU A 38 -20.23 11.06 1.59
C LEU A 38 -20.65 9.61 1.84
N ILE A 39 -19.74 8.76 2.32
CA ILE A 39 -20.06 7.36 2.65
C ILE A 39 -21.14 7.28 3.74
N LYS A 40 -20.98 8.04 4.82
CA LYS A 40 -21.94 8.07 5.93
C LYS A 40 -23.33 8.56 5.47
N GLN A 41 -23.37 9.58 4.61
CA GLN A 41 -24.61 10.17 4.11
C GLN A 41 -25.30 9.32 3.04
N ASP A 42 -24.56 8.89 2.02
CA ASP A 42 -25.16 8.32 0.81
C ASP A 42 -25.32 6.79 0.89
N PHE A 43 -24.54 6.11 1.73
CA PHE A 43 -24.47 4.65 1.71
C PHE A 43 -24.81 3.96 3.03
N PHE A 44 -24.45 4.51 4.20
CA PHE A 44 -24.65 3.79 5.46
C PHE A 44 -26.14 3.68 5.85
N GLU A 45 -26.92 4.74 5.64
CA GLU A 45 -28.37 4.70 5.88
C GLU A 45 -29.07 3.72 4.93
N GLU A 46 -28.73 3.75 3.64
CA GLU A 46 -29.29 2.82 2.65
C GLU A 46 -28.87 1.37 2.90
N TYR A 47 -27.62 1.15 3.30
CA TYR A 47 -27.11 -0.17 3.69
C TYR A 47 -27.96 -0.76 4.81
N PHE A 48 -28.17 0.00 5.88
CA PHE A 48 -28.92 -0.46 7.05
C PHE A 48 -30.36 -0.85 6.67
N ARG A 49 -31.06 0.02 5.92
CA ARG A 49 -32.41 -0.25 5.40
C ARG A 49 -32.44 -1.50 4.53
N ALA A 50 -31.53 -1.60 3.56
CA ALA A 50 -31.50 -2.69 2.58
C ALA A 50 -31.20 -4.06 3.20
N VAL A 51 -30.32 -4.12 4.21
CA VAL A 51 -30.03 -5.38 4.92
C VAL A 51 -31.25 -5.86 5.71
N LYS A 52 -31.92 -4.94 6.43
CA LYS A 52 -33.14 -5.25 7.20
C LYS A 52 -34.25 -5.82 6.32
N GLU A 53 -34.51 -5.19 5.18
CA GLU A 53 -35.48 -5.66 4.20
C GLU A 53 -35.12 -7.04 3.61
N LEU A 54 -33.86 -7.23 3.21
CA LEU A 54 -33.43 -8.42 2.47
C LEU A 54 -33.40 -9.70 3.32
N ARG A 55 -33.07 -9.58 4.59
CA ARG A 55 -33.00 -10.71 5.53
C ARG A 55 -34.38 -11.11 6.07
N LYS A 56 -35.45 -10.36 5.74
CA LYS A 56 -36.82 -10.55 6.27
C LYS A 56 -36.81 -10.67 7.80
N GLU A 57 -35.91 -9.94 8.40
CA GLU A 57 -35.70 -9.91 9.84
C GLU A 57 -36.93 -9.23 10.47
N GLU A 58 -37.47 -9.79 11.57
CA GLU A 58 -38.60 -9.21 12.30
C GLU A 58 -38.28 -7.77 12.73
N ALA A 59 -39.30 -6.97 13.10
CA ALA A 59 -39.11 -5.56 13.47
C ALA A 59 -38.00 -5.35 14.54
N ASP A 60 -37.78 -6.36 15.39
CA ASP A 60 -36.85 -6.42 16.52
C ASP A 60 -35.53 -7.17 16.26
N ALA A 61 -35.30 -7.68 15.04
CA ALA A 61 -34.05 -8.35 14.73
C ALA A 61 -32.89 -7.35 14.57
N LEU A 62 -31.78 -7.64 15.26
CA LEU A 62 -30.59 -6.82 15.37
C LEU A 62 -29.74 -6.91 14.10
N VAL A 63 -30.06 -6.08 13.10
CA VAL A 63 -29.12 -5.75 12.02
C VAL A 63 -28.04 -4.85 12.62
N GLU A 64 -26.78 -5.29 12.62
CA GLU A 64 -25.69 -4.42 13.07
C GLU A 64 -25.42 -3.32 12.01
N PRO A 65 -25.43 -2.03 12.40
CA PRO A 65 -25.02 -0.96 11.50
C PRO A 65 -23.52 -1.05 11.17
N PRO A 66 -23.04 -0.38 10.10
CA PRO A 66 -21.61 -0.26 9.84
C PRO A 66 -20.87 0.22 11.09
N ARG A 67 -19.89 -0.56 11.55
CA ARG A 67 -19.22 -0.33 12.82
C ARG A 67 -17.86 0.32 12.61
N CYS A 68 -17.64 1.46 13.26
CA CYS A 68 -16.30 2.04 13.35
C CYS A 68 -15.40 1.15 14.21
N LEU A 69 -14.20 0.86 13.73
CA LEU A 69 -13.17 0.19 14.50
C LEU A 69 -12.42 1.27 15.30
N GLU A 70 -12.91 1.58 16.50
CA GLU A 70 -12.44 2.70 17.34
C GLU A 70 -10.95 2.62 17.73
N TRP A 71 -10.39 1.41 17.75
CA TRP A 71 -8.95 1.20 17.94
C TRP A 71 -8.11 1.64 16.74
N TYR A 72 -8.72 1.87 15.56
CA TYR A 72 -8.05 2.41 14.40
C TYR A 72 -8.09 3.95 14.45
N PRO A 73 -6.95 4.65 14.28
CA PRO A 73 -6.89 6.10 14.42
C PRO A 73 -7.86 6.86 13.49
N ARG A 74 -8.45 7.95 14.01
CA ARG A 74 -9.23 8.95 13.26
C ARG A 74 -10.49 8.40 12.57
N GLU A 75 -11.10 7.34 13.10
CA GLU A 75 -12.30 6.70 12.50
C GLU A 75 -12.11 6.26 11.05
N MET A 76 -10.88 5.94 10.64
CA MET A 76 -10.56 5.62 9.24
C MET A 76 -10.77 4.14 8.87
N ALA A 77 -11.25 3.31 9.79
CA ALA A 77 -11.54 1.90 9.52
C ALA A 77 -12.95 1.53 9.98
N TRP A 78 -13.69 0.90 9.07
CA TRP A 78 -15.09 0.52 9.26
C TRP A 78 -15.29 -0.94 8.88
N GLN A 79 -16.12 -1.64 9.65
CA GLN A 79 -16.51 -3.02 9.41
C GLN A 79 -17.97 -3.06 8.95
N LEU A 80 -18.21 -3.82 7.87
CA LEU A 80 -19.52 -4.04 7.30
C LEU A 80 -19.78 -5.54 7.18
N GLU A 81 -21.00 -5.97 7.48
CA GLU A 81 -21.42 -7.36 7.30
C GLU A 81 -22.15 -7.50 5.96
N LEU A 82 -21.39 -7.83 4.91
CA LEU A 82 -21.89 -7.99 3.55
C LEU A 82 -21.53 -9.36 3.00
N SER A 83 -22.54 -10.16 2.65
CA SER A 83 -22.32 -11.38 1.88
C SER A 83 -22.48 -11.14 0.38
N ARG A 84 -21.87 -12.01 -0.44
CA ARG A 84 -22.08 -12.01 -1.90
C ARG A 84 -23.55 -12.26 -2.28
N LYS A 85 -24.33 -12.92 -1.41
CA LYS A 85 -25.75 -13.17 -1.63
C LYS A 85 -26.56 -11.89 -1.46
N ASP A 86 -26.22 -11.07 -0.46
CA ASP A 86 -26.89 -9.80 -0.18
C ASP A 86 -26.69 -8.82 -1.33
N ILE A 87 -25.44 -8.67 -1.78
CA ILE A 87 -25.05 -7.83 -2.93
C ILE A 87 -25.81 -8.20 -4.21
N ARG A 88 -26.12 -9.49 -4.42
CA ARG A 88 -26.80 -9.93 -5.64
C ARG A 88 -28.28 -9.61 -5.68
N ARG A 89 -28.92 -9.54 -4.50
CA ARG A 89 -30.38 -9.46 -4.34
C ARG A 89 -30.88 -8.05 -4.02
N SER A 90 -30.01 -7.13 -3.63
CA SER A 90 -30.38 -5.75 -3.29
C SER A 90 -29.62 -4.74 -4.15
N GLU A 91 -30.36 -3.83 -4.78
CA GLU A 91 -29.80 -2.75 -5.60
C GLU A 91 -28.93 -1.78 -4.76
N PRO A 92 -29.37 -1.26 -3.59
CA PRO A 92 -28.52 -0.44 -2.73
C PRO A 92 -27.18 -1.10 -2.35
N LEU A 93 -27.20 -2.39 -1.98
CA LEU A 93 -25.98 -3.12 -1.61
C LEU A 93 -25.06 -3.36 -2.81
N PHE A 94 -25.63 -3.50 -4.01
CA PHE A 94 -24.87 -3.55 -5.25
C PHE A 94 -24.19 -2.21 -5.58
N LYS A 95 -24.89 -1.08 -5.39
CA LYS A 95 -24.31 0.25 -5.55
C LYS A 95 -23.16 0.49 -4.58
N LEU A 96 -23.34 0.18 -3.29
CA LEU A 96 -22.25 0.24 -2.30
C LEU A 96 -21.06 -0.64 -2.70
N HIS A 97 -21.32 -1.86 -3.19
CA HIS A 97 -20.24 -2.74 -3.63
C HIS A 97 -19.44 -2.15 -4.81
N ASN A 98 -20.12 -1.59 -5.81
CA ASN A 98 -19.48 -0.94 -6.95
C ASN A 98 -18.70 0.30 -6.53
N PHE A 99 -19.27 1.11 -5.62
CA PHE A 99 -18.57 2.24 -5.00
C PHE A 99 -17.25 1.77 -4.36
N LEU A 100 -17.30 0.77 -3.48
CA LEU A 100 -16.11 0.23 -2.82
C LEU A 100 -15.08 -0.32 -3.81
N ILE A 101 -15.50 -0.94 -4.92
CA ILE A 101 -14.59 -1.39 -5.98
C ILE A 101 -13.92 -0.20 -6.68
N SER A 102 -14.70 0.83 -7.03
CA SER A 102 -14.18 2.02 -7.71
C SER A 102 -13.14 2.74 -6.84
N GLU A 103 -13.45 2.95 -5.56
CA GLU A 103 -12.56 3.60 -4.60
C GLU A 103 -11.35 2.74 -4.21
N THR A 104 -11.48 1.41 -4.26
CA THR A 104 -10.32 0.51 -4.13
C THR A 104 -9.39 0.62 -5.33
N SER A 105 -9.95 0.80 -6.52
CA SER A 105 -9.17 0.87 -7.75
C SER A 105 -8.41 2.20 -7.88
N SER A 106 -9.00 3.31 -7.45
CA SER A 106 -8.35 4.63 -7.35
C SER A 106 -7.39 4.74 -6.16
N GLY A 107 -7.53 3.88 -5.14
CA GLY A 107 -6.61 3.80 -4.00
C GLY A 107 -6.94 4.68 -2.81
N TYR A 108 -8.16 5.21 -2.74
CA TYR A 108 -8.66 5.97 -1.60
C TYR A 108 -9.30 5.09 -0.51
N ILE A 109 -9.73 3.86 -0.86
CA ILE A 109 -10.24 2.88 0.11
C ILE A 109 -9.46 1.56 -0.01
N SER A 110 -9.05 1.01 1.12
CA SER A 110 -8.44 -0.33 1.16
C SER A 110 -9.39 -1.33 1.85
N ARG A 111 -9.78 -2.37 1.11
CA ARG A 111 -10.52 -3.51 1.68
C ARG A 111 -9.55 -4.53 2.24
N GLN A 112 -9.62 -4.75 3.55
CA GLN A 112 -8.73 -5.68 4.24
C GLN A 112 -9.37 -6.21 5.53
N GLU A 113 -8.84 -7.32 6.03
CA GLU A 113 -9.29 -7.90 7.29
C GLU A 113 -8.84 -7.03 8.48
N ALA A 114 -9.75 -6.80 9.42
CA ALA A 114 -9.54 -5.94 10.59
C ALA A 114 -8.24 -6.29 11.35
N VAL A 115 -8.02 -7.57 11.69
CA VAL A 115 -6.81 -7.98 12.43
C VAL A 115 -5.51 -7.81 11.66
N SER A 116 -5.57 -7.80 10.32
CA SER A 116 -4.40 -7.55 9.47
C SER A 116 -3.98 -6.07 9.46
N MET A 117 -4.80 -5.16 10.01
CA MET A 117 -4.47 -3.75 10.18
C MET A 117 -3.58 -3.49 11.40
N ILE A 118 -3.55 -4.41 12.36
CA ILE A 118 -2.89 -4.20 13.65
C ILE A 118 -1.36 -4.12 13.51
N PRO A 119 -0.66 -5.02 12.78
CA PRO A 119 0.81 -5.01 12.75
C PRO A 119 1.43 -3.69 12.25
N PRO A 120 0.96 -3.08 11.14
CA PRO A 120 1.47 -1.77 10.72
C PRO A 120 1.23 -0.65 11.72
N LEU A 121 0.08 -0.66 12.43
CA LEU A 121 -0.26 0.37 13.42
C LEU A 121 0.70 0.32 14.62
N VAL A 122 0.89 -0.86 15.22
CA VAL A 122 1.77 -1.00 16.40
C VAL A 122 3.24 -0.79 16.06
N LEU A 123 3.64 -1.01 14.79
CA LEU A 123 5.00 -0.73 14.32
C LEU A 123 5.31 0.78 14.37
N GLY A 124 4.30 1.65 14.27
CA GLY A 124 4.45 3.10 14.44
C GLY A 124 5.45 3.72 13.45
N VAL A 125 5.19 3.52 12.15
CA VAL A 125 6.01 4.08 11.06
C VAL A 125 5.89 5.61 11.02
N GLN A 126 6.99 6.28 10.68
CA GLN A 126 7.12 7.74 10.57
C GLN A 126 7.87 8.07 9.28
N SER A 127 7.70 9.27 8.74
CA SER A 127 8.22 9.65 7.40
C SER A 127 9.73 9.57 7.21
N HIS A 128 10.51 9.46 8.28
CA HIS A 128 11.97 9.31 8.20
C HIS A 128 12.44 7.86 8.37
N HIS A 129 11.55 6.93 8.74
CA HIS A 129 11.94 5.54 8.98
C HIS A 129 12.26 4.80 7.68
N ARG A 130 13.30 3.99 7.75
CA ARG A 130 13.62 2.93 6.81
C ARG A 130 12.86 1.69 7.25
N VAL A 131 11.91 1.25 6.46
CA VAL A 131 10.96 0.18 6.82
C VAL A 131 11.18 -1.03 5.93
N LEU A 132 11.24 -2.23 6.53
CA LEU A 132 11.29 -3.51 5.81
C LEU A 132 10.06 -4.35 6.12
N ASP A 133 9.36 -4.80 5.09
CA ASP A 133 8.33 -5.84 5.17
C ASP A 133 8.92 -7.15 4.64
N MET A 134 9.14 -8.12 5.54
CA MET A 134 9.90 -9.33 5.24
C MET A 134 9.13 -10.33 4.36
N CYS A 135 7.80 -10.34 4.47
CA CYS A 135 6.91 -11.31 3.81
C CYS A 135 5.67 -10.58 3.29
N ALA A 136 5.90 -9.72 2.31
CA ALA A 136 5.00 -8.62 2.00
C ALA A 136 3.74 -8.99 1.20
N ALA A 137 3.78 -10.01 0.35
CA ALA A 137 2.64 -10.27 -0.54
C ALA A 137 1.46 -10.87 0.23
N PRO A 138 0.21 -10.47 -0.06
CA PRO A 138 -0.24 -9.75 -1.25
C PRO A 138 -0.12 -8.22 -1.18
N GLY A 139 0.35 -7.63 -0.08
CA GLY A 139 0.69 -6.20 0.01
C GLY A 139 -0.24 -5.31 0.82
N SER A 140 -1.26 -5.85 1.49
CA SER A 140 -2.20 -5.02 2.27
C SER A 140 -1.53 -4.35 3.48
N LYS A 141 -0.61 -5.05 4.17
CA LYS A 141 0.19 -4.45 5.26
C LYS A 141 1.20 -3.45 4.70
N THR A 142 1.90 -3.81 3.62
CA THR A 142 2.80 -2.90 2.91
C THR A 142 2.12 -1.60 2.50
N ALA A 143 0.89 -1.67 1.99
CA ALA A 143 0.09 -0.49 1.64
C ALA A 143 -0.09 0.45 2.83
N GLN A 144 -0.47 -0.08 3.99
CA GLN A 144 -0.59 0.70 5.24
C GLN A 144 0.75 1.28 5.71
N LEU A 145 1.86 0.55 5.53
CA LEU A 145 3.20 1.05 5.85
C LEU A 145 3.56 2.25 4.97
N ILE A 146 3.23 2.19 3.67
CA ILE A 146 3.42 3.30 2.73
C ILE A 146 2.56 4.49 3.14
N GLU A 147 1.28 4.29 3.42
CA GLU A 147 0.36 5.33 3.89
C GLU A 147 0.89 6.01 5.18
N SER A 148 1.37 5.21 6.14
CA SER A 148 1.96 5.70 7.39
C SER A 148 3.25 6.48 7.16
N LEU A 149 4.09 6.06 6.21
CA LEU A 149 5.30 6.80 5.82
C LEU A 149 4.96 8.20 5.27
N HIS A 150 3.86 8.32 4.54
CA HIS A 150 3.39 9.59 3.96
C HIS A 150 2.49 10.42 4.87
N ALA A 151 2.14 9.92 6.07
CA ALA A 151 1.21 10.58 6.98
C ALA A 151 1.77 11.85 7.66
N GLY A 152 3.08 12.08 7.63
CA GLY A 152 3.72 13.21 8.32
C GLY A 152 3.42 14.59 7.74
N ASP A 153 3.54 15.63 8.58
CA ASP A 153 3.06 17.01 8.37
C ASP A 153 3.78 17.84 7.29
N GLY A 154 4.59 17.19 6.44
CA GLY A 154 5.60 17.86 5.63
C GLY A 154 5.27 18.07 4.16
N GLY A 155 4.29 17.39 3.55
CA GLY A 155 3.92 17.53 2.13
C GLY A 155 5.05 17.30 1.10
N SER A 156 6.26 17.01 1.58
CA SER A 156 7.47 16.68 0.86
C SER A 156 7.65 15.18 0.83
N THR A 157 8.34 14.69 -0.20
CA THR A 157 8.79 13.30 -0.29
C THR A 157 9.41 12.86 1.06
N PRO A 158 8.91 11.76 1.67
CA PRO A 158 9.49 11.22 2.90
C PRO A 158 11.00 11.01 2.76
N SER A 159 11.75 11.22 3.84
CA SER A 159 13.19 10.95 3.84
C SER A 159 13.51 9.46 4.04
N GLY A 160 12.54 8.71 4.59
CA GLY A 160 12.58 7.26 4.72
C GLY A 160 12.05 6.55 3.47
N PHE A 161 11.90 5.23 3.57
CA PHE A 161 11.35 4.40 2.51
C PHE A 161 10.74 3.10 3.06
N VAL A 162 9.88 2.47 2.27
CA VAL A 162 9.38 1.11 2.51
C VAL A 162 10.00 0.16 1.50
N MET A 163 10.63 -0.90 1.97
CA MET A 163 11.07 -2.03 1.16
C MET A 163 10.18 -3.23 1.47
N ALA A 164 9.64 -3.85 0.42
CA ALA A 164 8.79 -5.02 0.54
C ALA A 164 9.43 -6.22 -0.13
N ASN A 165 9.66 -7.27 0.64
CA ASN A 165 10.26 -8.51 0.18
C ASN A 165 9.25 -9.65 0.15
N ASP A 166 9.29 -10.47 -0.88
CA ASP A 166 8.61 -11.76 -0.87
C ASP A 166 9.47 -12.82 -1.57
N VAL A 167 9.38 -14.06 -1.15
CA VAL A 167 10.13 -15.19 -1.73
C VAL A 167 9.53 -15.63 -3.07
N ASP A 168 8.21 -15.51 -3.22
CA ASP A 168 7.49 -15.93 -4.42
C ASP A 168 7.42 -14.78 -5.43
N ASN A 169 8.00 -15.02 -6.61
CA ASN A 169 8.10 -14.01 -7.65
C ASN A 169 6.73 -13.60 -8.24
N ASN A 170 5.80 -14.53 -8.38
CA ASN A 170 4.45 -14.23 -8.88
C ASN A 170 3.68 -13.37 -7.87
N ARG A 171 3.83 -13.70 -6.58
CA ARG A 171 3.25 -12.92 -5.48
C ARG A 171 3.86 -11.51 -5.38
N CYS A 172 5.14 -11.32 -5.73
CA CYS A 172 5.73 -9.98 -5.86
C CYS A 172 4.97 -9.12 -6.89
N TYR A 173 4.56 -9.67 -8.05
CA TYR A 173 3.79 -8.91 -9.04
C TYR A 173 2.38 -8.57 -8.55
N MET A 174 1.74 -9.45 -7.77
CA MET A 174 0.48 -9.12 -7.09
C MET A 174 0.67 -7.97 -6.09
N LEU A 175 1.74 -8.00 -5.29
CA LEU A 175 2.13 -6.91 -4.39
C LEU A 175 2.34 -5.60 -5.15
N VAL A 176 3.05 -5.63 -6.29
CA VAL A 176 3.23 -4.46 -7.16
C VAL A 176 1.89 -3.93 -7.65
N HIS A 177 1.00 -4.79 -8.13
CA HIS A 177 -0.32 -4.39 -8.59
C HIS A 177 -1.14 -3.74 -7.46
N GLN A 178 -1.12 -4.33 -6.26
CA GLN A 178 -1.85 -3.80 -5.10
C GLN A 178 -1.28 -2.47 -4.60
N THR A 179 0.04 -2.31 -4.61
CA THR A 179 0.69 -1.08 -4.12
C THR A 179 0.77 0.02 -5.19
N LYS A 180 0.61 -0.30 -6.47
CA LYS A 180 0.71 0.65 -7.59
C LYS A 180 -0.20 1.86 -7.40
N ARG A 181 -1.43 1.67 -6.91
CA ARG A 181 -2.39 2.76 -6.68
C ARG A 181 -1.93 3.82 -5.67
N LEU A 182 -1.01 3.46 -4.76
CA LEU A 182 -0.45 4.41 -3.78
C LEU A 182 0.64 5.30 -4.37
N ASN A 183 1.21 4.94 -5.52
CA ASN A 183 2.15 5.76 -6.30
C ASN A 183 3.26 6.42 -5.46
N SER A 184 3.87 5.66 -4.53
CA SER A 184 4.92 6.17 -3.64
C SER A 184 6.31 6.14 -4.29
N PRO A 185 7.06 7.26 -4.34
CA PRO A 185 8.44 7.28 -4.83
C PRO A 185 9.45 6.76 -3.80
N CYS A 186 9.00 6.50 -2.57
CA CYS A 186 9.81 6.00 -1.45
C CYS A 186 9.54 4.50 -1.22
N PHE A 187 9.31 3.74 -2.29
CA PHE A 187 8.92 2.34 -2.23
C PHE A 187 9.70 1.51 -3.25
N LEU A 188 10.12 0.31 -2.83
CA LEU A 188 10.70 -0.70 -3.71
C LEU A 188 10.31 -2.12 -3.29
N VAL A 189 10.23 -3.01 -4.28
CA VAL A 189 9.92 -4.43 -4.11
C VAL A 189 11.14 -5.28 -4.45
N THR A 190 11.50 -6.17 -3.53
CA THR A 190 12.57 -7.16 -3.71
C THR A 190 12.00 -8.57 -3.73
N ASN A 191 12.75 -9.49 -4.34
CA ASN A 191 12.42 -10.90 -4.34
C ASN A 191 13.59 -11.72 -3.79
N GLY A 192 13.36 -12.38 -2.65
CA GLY A 192 14.39 -13.14 -1.95
C GLY A 192 13.84 -13.89 -0.75
N ASP A 193 14.57 -14.90 -0.30
CA ASP A 193 14.24 -15.65 0.91
C ASP A 193 14.50 -14.80 2.16
N SER A 194 13.43 -14.47 2.89
CA SER A 194 13.47 -13.63 4.09
C SER A 194 14.36 -14.20 5.19
N ALA A 195 14.48 -15.54 5.28
CA ALA A 195 15.35 -16.19 6.27
C ALA A 195 16.85 -15.97 6.00
N THR A 196 17.21 -15.57 4.78
CA THR A 196 18.60 -15.32 4.37
C THR A 196 18.77 -13.97 3.67
N PHE A 197 17.83 -13.04 3.90
CA PHE A 197 17.79 -11.75 3.21
C PHE A 197 19.10 -10.97 3.39
N PRO A 198 19.80 -10.53 2.34
CA PRO A 198 21.18 -10.07 2.47
C PRO A 198 21.31 -8.70 3.16
N SER A 199 22.46 -8.46 3.79
CA SER A 199 22.81 -7.13 4.31
C SER A 199 23.16 -6.21 3.14
N MET A 200 22.36 -5.16 2.97
CA MET A 200 22.54 -4.17 1.89
C MET A 200 23.40 -2.99 2.33
N ARG A 201 23.74 -2.12 1.39
CA ARG A 201 24.45 -0.87 1.63
C ARG A 201 23.63 0.34 1.24
N TYR A 202 23.87 1.48 1.88
CA TYR A 202 23.28 2.76 1.47
C TYR A 202 24.25 3.90 1.73
N THR A 203 24.00 5.03 1.08
CA THR A 203 24.77 6.27 1.25
C THR A 203 24.13 7.11 2.35
N LYS A 204 24.90 7.43 3.40
CA LYS A 204 24.50 8.37 4.45
C LYS A 204 24.50 9.81 3.91
N LYS A 205 23.90 10.73 4.68
CA LYS A 205 23.84 12.17 4.33
C LYS A 205 25.24 12.82 4.21
N ASP A 206 26.23 12.27 4.88
CA ASP A 206 27.64 12.71 4.80
C ASP A 206 28.39 12.14 3.58
N GLY A 207 27.74 11.33 2.75
CA GLY A 207 28.32 10.68 1.57
C GLY A 207 29.00 9.34 1.85
N THR A 208 29.09 8.91 3.11
CA THR A 208 29.72 7.62 3.46
C THR A 208 28.81 6.44 3.11
N VAL A 209 29.40 5.37 2.59
CA VAL A 209 28.67 4.13 2.30
C VAL A 209 28.78 3.20 3.50
N CYS A 210 27.65 2.76 4.04
CA CYS A 210 27.61 1.85 5.19
C CYS A 210 26.54 0.76 5.01
N LEU A 211 26.51 -0.19 5.94
CA LEU A 211 25.47 -1.22 5.96
C LEU A 211 24.10 -0.60 6.25
N LEU A 212 23.10 -1.02 5.49
CA LEU A 212 21.71 -0.63 5.68
C LEU A 212 21.08 -1.49 6.79
N LYS A 213 20.73 -0.82 7.88
CA LYS A 213 19.82 -1.32 8.92
C LYS A 213 18.49 -0.57 8.81
N PHE A 214 17.43 -1.18 9.32
CA PHE A 214 16.07 -0.65 9.26
C PHE A 214 15.63 -0.14 10.62
N ASP A 215 14.89 0.96 10.64
CA ASP A 215 14.33 1.52 11.86
C ASP A 215 13.06 0.77 12.27
N ARG A 216 12.38 0.16 11.28
CA ARG A 216 11.16 -0.64 11.44
C ARG A 216 11.21 -1.90 10.60
N VAL A 217 10.91 -3.05 11.19
CA VAL A 217 10.82 -4.34 10.48
C VAL A 217 9.48 -5.00 10.78
N LEU A 218 8.76 -5.42 9.75
CA LEU A 218 7.54 -6.22 9.85
C LEU A 218 7.84 -7.66 9.45
N CYS A 219 7.61 -8.58 10.37
CA CYS A 219 7.71 -10.03 10.19
C CYS A 219 6.31 -10.65 10.30
N ASP A 220 5.48 -10.44 9.26
CA ASP A 220 4.21 -11.16 9.09
C ASP A 220 4.47 -12.53 8.44
N VAL A 221 4.87 -13.50 9.27
CA VAL A 221 5.50 -14.73 8.78
C VAL A 221 4.50 -15.76 8.26
N PRO A 222 4.89 -16.63 7.30
CA PRO A 222 4.09 -17.79 6.91
C PRO A 222 3.77 -18.66 8.13
N CYS A 223 2.51 -19.05 8.27
CA CYS A 223 1.99 -19.82 9.41
C CYS A 223 0.92 -20.83 8.97
N SER A 224 0.46 -21.67 9.90
CA SER A 224 -0.58 -22.68 9.63
C SER A 224 -1.95 -22.06 9.30
N GLY A 225 -2.19 -20.82 9.72
CA GLY A 225 -3.35 -20.01 9.33
C GLY A 225 -4.67 -20.41 10.00
N ASP A 226 -4.65 -21.16 11.11
CA ASP A 226 -5.83 -21.58 11.87
C ASP A 226 -6.68 -20.40 12.38
N GLY A 227 -6.10 -19.22 12.58
CA GLY A 227 -6.84 -17.99 12.86
C GLY A 227 -7.73 -17.51 11.70
N THR A 228 -7.59 -18.08 10.50
CA THR A 228 -8.35 -17.71 9.30
C THR A 228 -9.49 -18.66 8.93
N LEU A 229 -9.78 -19.67 9.77
CA LEU A 229 -10.81 -20.69 9.51
C LEU A 229 -12.18 -20.12 9.08
N ARG A 230 -12.58 -18.97 9.63
CA ARG A 230 -13.85 -18.30 9.28
C ARG A 230 -13.96 -17.89 7.80
N LYS A 231 -12.84 -17.57 7.15
CA LYS A 231 -12.79 -17.12 5.75
C LYS A 231 -12.21 -18.17 4.80
N ASN A 232 -11.41 -19.10 5.32
CA ASN A 232 -10.76 -20.13 4.54
C ASN A 232 -11.10 -21.52 5.09
N ALA A 233 -12.27 -22.02 4.69
CA ALA A 233 -12.81 -23.30 5.16
C ALA A 233 -11.90 -24.50 4.81
N ASP A 234 -11.09 -24.39 3.76
CA ASP A 234 -10.15 -25.45 3.35
C ASP A 234 -9.12 -25.80 4.42
N ILE A 235 -8.81 -24.87 5.32
CA ILE A 235 -7.85 -25.08 6.41
C ILE A 235 -8.37 -26.16 7.36
N TRP A 236 -9.70 -26.27 7.56
CA TRP A 236 -10.30 -27.27 8.44
C TRP A 236 -9.86 -28.70 8.10
N ASN A 237 -9.76 -29.02 6.81
CA ASN A 237 -9.42 -30.36 6.33
C ASN A 237 -7.90 -30.62 6.24
N LYS A 238 -7.09 -29.55 6.28
CA LYS A 238 -5.64 -29.63 6.05
C LYS A 238 -4.83 -29.43 7.34
N TRP A 239 -5.40 -28.75 8.32
CA TRP A 239 -4.70 -28.37 9.54
C TRP A 239 -4.32 -29.59 10.40
N ASN A 240 -3.10 -29.58 10.93
CA ASN A 240 -2.64 -30.55 11.92
C ASN A 240 -1.45 -29.99 12.72
N LEU A 241 -1.20 -30.54 13.91
CA LEU A 241 -0.15 -30.05 14.81
C LEU A 241 1.26 -30.09 14.23
N ALA A 242 1.56 -31.05 13.34
CA ALA A 242 2.89 -31.16 12.72
C ALA A 242 3.19 -29.97 11.80
N GLN A 243 2.19 -29.31 11.22
CA GLN A 243 2.40 -28.12 10.38
C GLN A 243 3.02 -26.97 11.18
N ALA A 244 2.50 -26.69 12.38
CA ALA A 244 3.05 -25.66 13.26
C ALA A 244 4.52 -25.95 13.63
N SER A 245 4.82 -27.19 14.02
CA SER A 245 6.19 -27.61 14.35
C SER A 245 7.15 -27.49 13.16
N ASN A 246 6.69 -27.83 11.95
CA ASN A 246 7.49 -27.71 10.73
C ASN A 246 7.77 -26.25 10.35
N LEU A 247 6.85 -25.32 10.65
CA LEU A 247 6.98 -23.89 10.34
C LEU A 247 7.79 -23.13 11.38
N HIS A 248 7.80 -23.56 12.65
CA HIS A 248 8.53 -22.91 13.75
C HIS A 248 9.98 -22.56 13.37
N GLY A 249 10.72 -23.52 12.80
CA GLY A 249 12.12 -23.28 12.42
C GLY A 249 12.28 -22.22 11.33
N LEU A 250 11.35 -22.14 10.38
CA LEU A 250 11.34 -21.10 9.35
C LEU A 250 10.99 -19.74 9.95
N GLN A 251 9.93 -19.68 10.76
CA GLN A 251 9.47 -18.46 11.43
C GLN A 251 10.57 -17.86 12.32
N TYR A 252 11.24 -18.70 13.10
CA TYR A 252 12.41 -18.30 13.90
C TYR A 252 13.54 -17.73 13.03
N ARG A 253 13.90 -18.37 11.90
CA ARG A 253 14.97 -17.84 11.03
C ARG A 253 14.59 -16.51 10.39
N ILE A 254 13.34 -16.33 9.96
CA ILE A 254 12.85 -15.06 9.41
C ILE A 254 12.91 -13.97 10.48
N LEU A 255 12.41 -14.26 11.68
CA LEU A 255 12.41 -13.32 12.79
C LEU A 255 13.85 -12.96 13.23
N LYS A 256 14.73 -13.96 13.39
CA LYS A 256 16.15 -13.76 13.69
C LYS A 256 16.81 -12.86 12.65
N ARG A 257 16.56 -13.12 11.37
CA ARG A 257 17.10 -12.29 10.30
C ARG A 257 16.53 -10.88 10.31
N GLY A 258 15.24 -10.72 10.61
CA GLY A 258 14.61 -9.42 10.82
C GLY A 258 15.28 -8.61 11.94
N ALA A 259 15.60 -9.26 13.07
CA ALA A 259 16.30 -8.63 14.19
C ALA A 259 17.75 -8.25 13.87
N GLU A 260 18.44 -9.04 13.05
CA GLU A 260 19.77 -8.71 12.51
C GLU A 260 19.72 -7.52 11.53
N LEU A 261 18.63 -7.33 10.82
CA LEU A 261 18.46 -6.19 9.91
C LEU A 261 17.98 -4.92 10.63
N LEU A 262 17.53 -5.05 11.89
CA LEU A 262 17.03 -3.96 12.71
C LEU A 262 18.17 -3.14 13.32
N GLU A 263 18.02 -1.82 13.28
CA GLU A 263 18.87 -0.85 13.97
C GLU A 263 18.70 -0.96 15.50
N VAL A 264 19.74 -0.62 16.26
CA VAL A 264 19.59 -0.45 17.72
C VAL A 264 18.67 0.75 18.00
N GLY A 265 17.67 0.55 18.87
CA GLY A 265 16.55 1.46 19.08
C GLY A 265 15.41 1.30 18.06
N GLY A 266 15.58 0.45 17.05
CA GLY A 266 14.54 0.10 16.09
C GLY A 266 13.47 -0.81 16.68
N LYS A 267 12.31 -0.85 16.02
CA LYS A 267 11.17 -1.72 16.40
C LYS A 267 10.89 -2.78 15.35
N LEU A 268 10.60 -3.99 15.80
CA LEU A 268 10.20 -5.10 14.95
C LEU A 268 8.84 -5.63 15.40
N VAL A 269 7.92 -5.83 14.46
CA VAL A 269 6.65 -6.52 14.74
C VAL A 269 6.74 -7.93 14.22
N TYR A 270 6.48 -8.90 15.09
CA TYR A 270 6.23 -10.28 14.72
C TYR A 270 4.72 -10.53 14.72
N SER A 271 4.18 -11.07 13.64
CA SER A 271 2.76 -11.41 13.57
C SER A 271 2.49 -12.68 12.79
N THR A 272 1.40 -13.36 13.18
CA THR A 272 0.88 -14.54 12.50
C THR A 272 -0.65 -14.48 12.47
N CYS A 273 -1.27 -15.14 11.48
CA CYS A 273 -2.70 -15.49 11.53
C CYS A 273 -2.91 -16.90 12.11
N SER A 274 -2.04 -17.32 13.04
CA SER A 274 -2.13 -18.59 13.77
C SER A 274 -2.38 -18.35 15.26
N LEU A 275 -3.15 -19.24 15.89
CA LEU A 275 -3.37 -19.22 17.34
C LEU A 275 -2.50 -20.25 18.07
N ASN A 276 -1.70 -21.03 17.35
CA ASN A 276 -0.85 -22.06 17.92
C ASN A 276 0.37 -21.45 18.65
N PRO A 277 0.59 -21.73 19.96
CA PRO A 277 1.74 -21.19 20.70
C PRO A 277 3.10 -21.60 20.15
N ILE A 278 3.19 -22.74 19.44
CA ILE A 278 4.44 -23.21 18.80
C ILE A 278 4.90 -22.26 17.69
N GLU A 279 3.95 -21.59 17.02
CA GLU A 279 4.22 -20.60 15.99
C GLU A 279 4.31 -19.18 16.56
N ASN A 280 3.99 -18.97 17.83
CA ASN A 280 3.84 -17.65 18.43
C ASN A 280 4.88 -17.45 19.54
N GLU A 281 4.49 -17.68 20.80
CA GLU A 281 5.34 -17.46 21.97
C GLU A 281 6.59 -18.32 21.97
N ALA A 282 6.53 -19.55 21.44
CA ALA A 282 7.71 -20.41 21.36
C ALA A 282 8.77 -19.83 20.41
N VAL A 283 8.37 -19.24 19.28
CA VAL A 283 9.29 -18.60 18.33
C VAL A 283 9.95 -17.38 18.99
N LEU A 284 9.15 -16.55 19.68
CA LEU A 284 9.64 -15.37 20.41
C LEU A 284 10.60 -15.77 21.53
N HIS A 285 10.21 -16.70 22.39
CA HIS A 285 11.02 -17.20 23.50
C HIS A 285 12.36 -17.73 23.01
N HIS A 286 12.37 -18.53 21.95
CA HIS A 286 13.59 -19.07 21.35
C HIS A 286 14.56 -17.96 20.93
N LEU A 287 14.08 -16.92 20.25
CA LEU A 287 14.91 -15.77 19.87
C LEU A 287 15.39 -14.97 21.09
N LEU A 288 14.48 -14.63 22.01
CA LEU A 288 14.80 -13.79 23.18
C LEU A 288 15.86 -14.45 24.05
N LYS A 289 15.76 -15.77 24.26
CA LYS A 289 16.75 -16.57 24.98
C LYS A 289 18.15 -16.46 24.37
N GLU A 290 18.27 -16.52 23.04
CA GLU A 290 19.57 -16.33 22.38
C GLU A 290 20.05 -14.88 22.44
N SER A 291 19.13 -13.92 22.40
CA SER A 291 19.45 -12.49 22.26
C SER A 291 20.14 -11.88 23.49
N ASN A 292 20.12 -12.56 24.65
CA ASN A 292 20.78 -12.12 25.88
C ASN A 292 20.49 -10.64 26.23
N ASP A 293 19.20 -10.31 26.36
CA ASP A 293 18.64 -8.97 26.63
C ASP A 293 18.87 -7.93 25.53
N SER A 294 19.29 -8.36 24.33
CA SER A 294 19.45 -7.44 23.19
C SER A 294 18.13 -7.09 22.53
N LEU A 295 17.11 -7.94 22.72
CA LEU A 295 15.74 -7.74 22.28
C LEU A 295 14.81 -7.82 23.49
N GLU A 296 13.80 -6.98 23.51
CA GLU A 296 12.76 -6.96 24.55
C GLU A 296 11.38 -6.87 23.89
N ILE A 297 10.39 -7.61 24.40
CA ILE A 297 8.98 -7.37 24.05
C ILE A 297 8.50 -6.13 24.78
N VAL A 298 8.04 -5.14 24.02
CA VAL A 298 7.54 -3.88 24.55
C VAL A 298 6.01 -3.84 24.48
N GLU A 299 5.40 -3.18 25.47
CA GLU A 299 3.95 -3.00 25.53
C GLU A 299 3.45 -2.20 24.31
N CYS A 300 2.36 -2.65 23.70
CA CYS A 300 1.78 -2.01 22.52
C CYS A 300 0.25 -1.90 22.54
N ALA A 301 -0.44 -2.50 23.52
CA ALA A 301 -1.89 -2.44 23.64
C ALA A 301 -2.41 -1.00 23.77
N ALA A 302 -1.67 -0.12 24.44
CA ALA A 302 -2.03 1.29 24.58
C ALA A 302 -2.15 2.04 23.23
N THR A 303 -1.53 1.53 22.17
CA THR A 303 -1.65 2.10 20.82
C THR A 303 -2.94 1.71 20.10
N LEU A 304 -3.71 0.76 20.67
CA LEU A 304 -4.94 0.18 20.12
C LEU A 304 -6.07 0.32 21.15
N PRO A 305 -6.49 1.55 21.49
CA PRO A 305 -7.51 1.77 22.52
C PRO A 305 -8.80 1.05 22.12
N THR A 306 -9.51 0.43 23.06
CA THR A 306 -10.76 -0.35 22.85
C THR A 306 -10.61 -1.72 22.18
N LEU A 307 -9.44 -2.08 21.62
CA LEU A 307 -9.24 -3.40 21.05
C LEU A 307 -9.37 -4.47 22.14
N LYS A 308 -10.23 -5.47 21.93
CA LYS A 308 -10.27 -6.65 22.81
C LYS A 308 -9.20 -7.65 22.41
N TYR A 309 -8.40 -8.09 23.38
CA TYR A 309 -7.36 -9.09 23.20
C TYR A 309 -7.20 -9.92 24.47
N THR A 310 -6.51 -11.05 24.34
CA THR A 310 -5.96 -11.83 25.45
C THR A 310 -4.45 -11.67 25.46
N ASN A 311 -3.84 -11.66 26.65
CA ASN A 311 -2.38 -11.65 26.79
C ASN A 311 -1.75 -12.91 26.19
N GLY A 312 -0.45 -12.83 25.89
CA GLY A 312 0.31 -13.99 25.43
C GLY A 312 0.34 -15.13 26.45
N MET A 313 0.54 -16.34 25.95
CA MET A 313 0.60 -17.54 26.78
C MET A 313 1.95 -17.64 27.49
N THR A 314 1.91 -17.91 28.79
CA THR A 314 3.09 -18.13 29.64
C THR A 314 3.48 -19.60 29.78
N TYR A 315 2.65 -20.51 29.28
CA TYR A 315 2.88 -21.95 29.31
C TYR A 315 2.16 -22.65 28.15
N TRP A 316 2.79 -23.67 27.56
CA TRP A 316 2.21 -24.54 26.54
C TRP A 316 2.97 -25.87 26.50
N GLU A 317 2.40 -26.89 25.87
CA GLU A 317 3.04 -28.20 25.70
C GLU A 317 3.09 -28.54 24.20
N PRO A 318 4.28 -28.74 23.60
CA PRO A 318 4.38 -29.25 22.24
C PRO A 318 3.76 -30.64 22.13
N ALA A 319 3.09 -30.90 21.01
CA ALA A 319 2.44 -32.18 20.76
C ALA A 319 2.82 -32.80 19.42
N SER A 320 2.81 -34.14 19.40
CA SER A 320 3.00 -34.95 18.21
C SER A 320 1.78 -34.88 17.27
N LYS A 321 1.91 -35.44 16.07
CA LYS A 321 0.78 -35.59 15.15
C LYS A 321 -0.36 -36.44 15.75
N ASP A 322 -0.04 -37.36 16.65
CA ASP A 322 -0.97 -38.28 17.29
C ASP A 322 -1.54 -37.71 18.61
N LEU A 323 -1.47 -36.38 18.80
CA LEU A 323 -1.97 -35.66 19.98
C LEU A 323 -1.30 -36.09 21.30
N THR A 324 -0.07 -36.59 21.25
CA THR A 324 0.74 -36.85 22.44
C THR A 324 1.47 -35.58 22.84
N PHE A 325 1.18 -35.05 24.03
CA PHE A 325 1.80 -33.83 24.57
C PHE A 325 3.05 -34.17 25.37
N TYR A 326 4.08 -33.33 25.25
CA TYR A 326 5.35 -33.48 25.95
C TYR A 326 5.61 -32.27 26.85
N LYS A 327 6.01 -32.53 28.09
CA LYS A 327 6.31 -31.48 29.07
C LYS A 327 7.74 -30.97 28.95
N THR A 328 8.68 -31.87 28.67
CA THR A 328 10.09 -31.55 28.45
C THR A 328 10.59 -32.16 27.14
N PHE A 329 11.71 -31.65 26.62
CA PHE A 329 12.30 -32.22 25.41
C PHE A 329 12.84 -33.64 25.64
N ASP A 330 13.23 -33.98 26.86
CA ASP A 330 13.73 -35.31 27.20
C ASP A 330 12.64 -36.39 27.06
N ASP A 331 11.37 -36.01 27.27
CA ASP A 331 10.20 -36.87 27.09
C ASP A 331 9.91 -37.20 25.61
N VAL A 332 10.50 -36.45 24.67
CA VAL A 332 10.23 -36.61 23.23
C VAL A 332 10.98 -37.85 22.70
N PRO A 333 10.28 -38.84 22.11
CA PRO A 333 10.91 -40.00 21.48
C PRO A 333 11.87 -39.58 20.38
N GLU A 334 13.00 -40.30 20.23
CA GLU A 334 14.04 -39.97 19.23
C GLU A 334 13.49 -39.81 17.80
N SER A 335 12.48 -40.61 17.44
CA SER A 335 11.81 -40.55 16.14
C SER A 335 11.10 -39.21 15.86
N GLN A 336 10.72 -38.46 16.91
CA GLN A 336 10.00 -37.20 16.82
C GLN A 336 10.87 -35.96 17.07
N ARG A 337 12.11 -36.13 17.54
CA ARG A 337 13.04 -35.02 17.87
C ARG A 337 13.45 -34.16 16.67
N THR A 338 13.19 -34.61 15.44
CA THR A 338 13.42 -33.82 14.22
C THR A 338 12.32 -32.77 13.99
N VAL A 339 11.10 -33.09 14.42
CA VAL A 339 9.89 -32.26 14.30
C VAL A 339 9.70 -31.41 15.54
N ILE A 340 9.73 -32.02 16.74
CA ILE A 340 9.63 -31.32 18.01
C ILE A 340 11.04 -31.00 18.49
N ARG A 341 11.37 -29.71 18.63
CA ARG A 341 12.73 -29.23 18.90
C ARG A 341 12.82 -28.56 20.27
N PRO A 342 14.02 -28.46 20.88
CA PRO A 342 14.18 -27.85 22.20
C PRO A 342 13.64 -26.41 22.29
N GLY A 343 13.80 -25.60 21.23
CA GLY A 343 13.29 -24.22 21.19
C GLY A 343 11.77 -24.09 21.16
N MET A 344 11.02 -25.19 21.10
CA MET A 344 9.55 -25.19 21.11
C MET A 344 8.96 -25.24 22.52
N PHE A 345 9.76 -25.51 23.56
CA PHE A 345 9.26 -25.64 24.92
C PHE A 345 9.22 -24.27 25.63
N PRO A 346 8.24 -24.06 26.53
CA PRO A 346 8.13 -22.81 27.28
C PRO A 346 9.26 -22.67 28.31
N PRO A 347 9.56 -21.44 28.75
CA PRO A 347 10.34 -21.21 29.97
C PRO A 347 9.48 -21.54 31.21
N SER A 348 10.04 -21.33 32.41
CA SER A 348 9.23 -21.28 33.63
C SER A 348 8.18 -20.16 33.54
N LYS A 349 7.05 -20.28 34.27
CA LYS A 349 5.97 -19.29 34.21
C LYS A 349 6.43 -17.93 34.72
N GLU A 350 7.30 -17.93 35.73
CA GLU A 350 7.91 -16.74 36.30
C GLU A 350 8.82 -16.07 35.26
N GLU A 351 9.74 -16.81 34.63
CA GLU A 351 10.60 -16.26 33.57
C GLU A 351 9.82 -15.79 32.34
N ALA A 352 8.71 -16.46 32.00
CA ALA A 352 7.84 -16.06 30.89
C ALA A 352 7.36 -14.62 31.04
N VAL A 353 7.05 -14.19 32.27
CA VAL A 353 6.55 -12.85 32.59
C VAL A 353 7.69 -11.90 32.93
N ASP A 354 8.56 -12.28 33.86
CA ASP A 354 9.55 -11.37 34.45
C ASP A 354 10.74 -11.09 33.53
N LYS A 355 11.15 -12.09 32.74
CA LYS A 355 12.35 -12.02 31.89
C LYS A 355 12.01 -11.86 30.41
N TYR A 356 11.03 -12.62 29.93
CA TYR A 356 10.70 -12.66 28.51
C TYR A 356 9.47 -11.81 28.13
N HIS A 357 8.70 -11.35 29.12
CA HIS A 357 7.53 -10.50 28.93
C HIS A 357 6.54 -11.03 27.88
N LEU A 358 6.34 -12.36 27.83
CA LEU A 358 5.46 -13.01 26.87
C LEU A 358 4.00 -12.58 27.04
N ASP A 359 3.60 -12.19 28.25
CA ASP A 359 2.29 -11.64 28.59
C ASP A 359 1.97 -10.31 27.89
N ARG A 360 2.98 -9.57 27.42
CA ARG A 360 2.82 -8.35 26.61
C ARG A 360 2.43 -8.63 25.15
N CYS A 361 2.45 -9.89 24.71
CA CYS A 361 1.97 -10.26 23.38
C CYS A 361 0.45 -10.14 23.30
N LEU A 362 -0.08 -9.82 22.12
CA LEU A 362 -1.51 -9.68 21.88
C LEU A 362 -2.04 -10.89 21.10
N ARG A 363 -2.99 -11.61 21.70
CA ARG A 363 -3.81 -12.63 21.03
C ARG A 363 -5.20 -12.07 20.75
N ILE A 364 -5.53 -11.89 19.49
CA ILE A 364 -6.85 -11.43 19.07
C ILE A 364 -7.69 -12.66 18.73
N LEU A 365 -8.74 -12.90 19.52
CA LEU A 365 -9.57 -14.09 19.37
C LEU A 365 -10.87 -13.75 18.63
N PRO A 366 -11.29 -14.57 17.66
CA PRO A 366 -12.44 -14.26 16.81
C PRO A 366 -13.75 -13.99 17.58
N HIS A 367 -13.97 -14.66 18.71
CA HIS A 367 -15.19 -14.57 19.50
C HIS A 367 -15.25 -13.33 20.41
N GLN A 368 -14.14 -12.60 20.62
CA GLN A 368 -14.13 -11.46 21.52
C GLN A 368 -14.83 -10.23 20.94
N GLN A 369 -14.73 -10.03 19.62
CA GLN A 369 -15.22 -8.82 18.95
C GLN A 369 -15.52 -9.04 17.45
N ASN A 370 -15.88 -10.26 17.04
CA ASN A 370 -16.26 -10.61 15.66
C ASN A 370 -15.19 -10.27 14.61
N THR A 371 -13.96 -10.74 14.85
CA THR A 371 -12.82 -10.54 13.95
C THR A 371 -12.25 -11.88 13.47
N GLY A 372 -11.12 -11.85 12.73
CA GLY A 372 -10.26 -13.01 12.53
C GLY A 372 -9.45 -13.35 13.80
N GLY A 373 -8.74 -14.48 13.76
CA GLY A 373 -7.77 -14.88 14.79
C GLY A 373 -6.37 -14.43 14.41
N PHE A 374 -5.64 -13.83 15.35
CA PHE A 374 -4.36 -13.21 15.04
C PHE A 374 -3.44 -13.09 16.27
N PHE A 375 -2.14 -13.10 16.04
CA PHE A 375 -1.11 -12.91 17.07
C PHE A 375 -0.17 -11.77 16.66
N VAL A 376 0.17 -10.91 17.62
CA VAL A 376 1.07 -9.77 17.42
C VAL A 376 2.00 -9.60 18.63
N ALA A 377 3.29 -9.40 18.36
CA ALA A 377 4.26 -8.97 19.36
C ALA A 377 5.14 -7.85 18.81
N LEU A 378 5.37 -6.83 19.62
CA LEU A 378 6.27 -5.71 19.30
C LEU A 378 7.59 -5.90 20.07
N LEU A 379 8.69 -5.99 19.35
CA LEU A 379 10.03 -6.09 19.89
C LEU A 379 10.81 -4.79 19.66
N GLU A 380 11.67 -4.43 20.61
CA GLU A 380 12.63 -3.35 20.47
C GLU A 380 14.05 -3.90 20.65
N LYS A 381 14.98 -3.50 19.78
CA LYS A 381 16.40 -3.87 19.90
C LYS A 381 17.13 -2.86 20.75
N LYS A 382 17.51 -3.25 21.97
CA LYS A 382 18.13 -2.37 22.97
C LYS A 382 19.64 -2.24 22.78
N LYS A 383 20.30 -3.28 22.29
CA LYS A 383 21.75 -3.34 22.06
C LYS A 383 22.08 -4.26 20.87
N PRO A 384 23.32 -4.23 20.33
CA PRO A 384 23.73 -5.17 19.28
C PRO A 384 23.51 -6.63 19.71
N LEU A 385 23.10 -7.48 18.77
CA LEU A 385 22.85 -8.89 19.08
C LEU A 385 24.17 -9.61 19.40
N PRO A 386 24.18 -10.63 20.28
CA PRO A 386 25.41 -11.30 20.69
C PRO A 386 26.16 -12.00 19.55
N TRP A 387 25.45 -12.36 18.48
CA TRP A 387 26.01 -13.02 17.29
C TRP A 387 26.23 -12.05 16.12
N GLU A 388 25.93 -10.76 16.26
CA GLU A 388 26.33 -9.77 15.27
C GLU A 388 27.84 -9.55 15.40
N THR A 389 28.57 -9.83 14.32
CA THR A 389 29.96 -9.34 14.21
C THR A 389 29.89 -7.82 14.12
N VAL A 390 30.47 -7.15 15.12
CA VAL A 390 30.65 -5.69 15.06
C VAL A 390 31.65 -5.42 13.94
N ASP A 391 31.16 -5.08 12.76
CA ASP A 391 31.99 -4.48 11.73
C ASP A 391 32.46 -3.14 12.28
N VAL A 392 33.65 -3.12 12.89
CA VAL A 392 34.33 -1.88 13.25
C VAL A 392 34.63 -1.18 11.94
N VAL A 393 33.75 -0.24 11.55
CA VAL A 393 34.04 0.70 10.48
C VAL A 393 35.08 1.67 11.02
N GLY A 394 36.35 1.24 10.98
CA GLY A 394 37.50 2.11 11.17
C GLY A 394 37.69 2.99 9.95
N ASP A 395 37.98 4.26 10.20
CA ASP A 395 38.36 5.26 9.21
C ASP A 395 39.36 4.69 8.18
N GLY A 396 38.99 4.79 6.90
CA GLY A 396 39.94 5.07 5.81
C GLY A 396 41.23 4.25 5.71
N GLN A 397 41.21 2.93 5.91
CA GLN A 397 42.32 2.08 5.47
C GLN A 397 41.82 0.91 4.60
N GLU A 398 42.38 0.85 3.39
CA GLU A 398 42.34 -0.32 2.53
C GLU A 398 42.72 -1.56 3.35
N LEU A 399 41.87 -2.59 3.29
CA LEU A 399 42.17 -3.90 3.85
C LEU A 399 43.38 -4.48 3.11
N THR A 400 44.56 -4.34 3.71
CA THR A 400 45.79 -5.00 3.30
C THR A 400 45.64 -6.51 3.43
N GLU A 401 45.95 -7.21 2.32
CA GLU A 401 46.05 -8.65 2.22
C GLU A 401 46.97 -9.24 3.30
N THR A 402 46.46 -10.17 4.11
CA THR A 402 47.30 -11.09 4.89
C THR A 402 47.12 -12.51 4.37
N THR A 403 48.18 -12.98 3.70
CA THR A 403 48.70 -14.36 3.51
C THR A 403 47.73 -15.53 3.25
N PRO A 404 48.03 -16.38 2.24
CA PRO A 404 47.08 -17.34 1.69
C PRO A 404 46.95 -18.60 2.56
N VAL A 405 45.80 -18.77 3.20
CA VAL A 405 45.34 -20.10 3.61
C VAL A 405 44.59 -20.69 2.42
N ALA A 406 45.06 -21.85 1.94
CA ALA A 406 44.51 -22.54 0.79
C ALA A 406 42.97 -22.64 0.86
N GLU A 407 42.29 -21.99 -0.07
CA GLU A 407 40.83 -21.98 -0.14
C GLU A 407 40.31 -23.41 -0.36
N PRO A 408 39.36 -23.91 0.46
CA PRO A 408 38.59 -25.08 0.07
C PRO A 408 37.82 -24.75 -1.23
N PRO A 409 37.59 -25.73 -2.12
CA PRO A 409 37.09 -25.47 -3.46
C PRO A 409 35.80 -24.64 -3.40
N ALA A 410 35.83 -23.50 -4.09
CA ALA A 410 34.73 -22.55 -4.15
C ALA A 410 33.40 -23.28 -4.43
N LYS A 411 32.48 -23.28 -3.44
CA LYS A 411 31.12 -23.75 -3.67
C LYS A 411 30.57 -22.97 -4.86
N LYS A 412 30.17 -23.69 -5.91
CA LYS A 412 29.60 -23.12 -7.14
C LYS A 412 28.58 -22.04 -6.77
N LYS A 413 28.83 -20.80 -7.18
CA LYS A 413 27.86 -19.69 -7.04
C LYS A 413 26.53 -20.18 -7.60
N LYS A 414 25.50 -20.31 -6.75
CA LYS A 414 24.14 -20.59 -7.23
C LYS A 414 23.75 -19.43 -8.14
N TYR A 415 23.76 -19.69 -9.43
CA TYR A 415 23.26 -18.78 -10.45
C TYR A 415 21.79 -18.49 -10.12
N MET A 416 21.43 -17.24 -9.85
CA MET A 416 20.02 -16.82 -9.77
C MET A 416 19.40 -17.03 -11.15
N ARG A 417 18.81 -18.21 -11.38
CA ARG A 417 18.01 -18.50 -12.59
C ARG A 417 16.65 -17.85 -12.43
N GLY A 418 16.31 -16.91 -13.32
CA GLY A 418 14.95 -16.39 -13.48
C GLY A 418 14.94 -15.01 -14.15
N PHE A 419 14.00 -14.83 -15.09
CA PHE A 419 13.66 -13.64 -15.88
C PHE A 419 14.56 -12.40 -15.70
N LYS A 420 15.23 -12.01 -16.79
CA LYS A 420 16.03 -10.78 -16.86
C LYS A 420 15.06 -9.58 -16.82
N GLU A 421 14.76 -9.11 -15.61
CA GLU A 421 14.02 -7.86 -15.41
C GLU A 421 14.69 -6.74 -16.22
N ASP A 422 13.87 -5.85 -16.76
CA ASP A 422 14.38 -4.68 -17.46
C ASP A 422 15.24 -3.83 -16.51
N PRO A 423 16.43 -3.41 -16.95
CA PRO A 423 17.37 -2.69 -16.09
C PRO A 423 16.77 -1.36 -15.63
N PHE A 424 17.02 -1.00 -14.38
CA PHE A 424 16.75 0.34 -13.87
C PHE A 424 17.90 1.25 -14.28
N VAL A 425 17.65 2.10 -15.29
CA VAL A 425 18.65 3.02 -15.83
C VAL A 425 18.35 4.41 -15.30
N PHE A 426 19.14 4.85 -14.32
CA PHE A 426 19.04 6.19 -13.76
C PHE A 426 19.63 7.23 -14.72
N PHE A 427 19.07 8.43 -14.69
CA PHE A 427 19.59 9.55 -15.47
C PHE A 427 20.93 10.01 -14.91
N GLU A 428 21.80 10.47 -15.80
CA GLU A 428 23.01 11.19 -15.45
C GLU A 428 22.70 12.68 -15.20
N GLU A 429 23.67 13.46 -14.72
CA GLU A 429 23.47 14.89 -14.43
C GLU A 429 23.09 15.70 -15.66
N LYS A 430 23.54 15.27 -16.85
CA LYS A 430 23.20 15.87 -18.14
C LYS A 430 22.52 14.85 -19.03
N GLU A 431 21.23 15.05 -19.25
CA GLU A 431 20.38 14.20 -20.06
C GLU A 431 19.46 15.11 -20.89
N ASP A 432 19.51 14.99 -22.22
CA ASP A 432 18.74 15.86 -23.15
C ASP A 432 17.24 15.86 -22.81
N VAL A 433 16.71 14.69 -22.43
CA VAL A 433 15.30 14.54 -22.02
C VAL A 433 15.00 15.36 -20.77
N PHE A 434 15.94 15.45 -19.83
CA PHE A 434 15.74 16.26 -18.63
C PHE A 434 15.75 17.76 -18.95
N GLU A 435 16.65 18.22 -19.82
CA GLU A 435 16.70 19.63 -20.22
C GLU A 435 15.38 20.07 -20.90
N GLU A 436 14.83 19.22 -21.76
CA GLU A 436 13.52 19.42 -22.39
C GLU A 436 12.40 19.51 -21.36
N LEU A 437 12.34 18.57 -20.40
CA LEU A 437 11.37 18.55 -19.32
C LEU A 437 11.48 19.78 -18.43
N ASN A 438 12.70 20.15 -18.03
CA ASN A 438 12.95 21.28 -17.16
C ASN A 438 12.54 22.60 -17.83
N LYS A 439 12.90 22.78 -19.11
CA LYS A 439 12.50 23.96 -19.88
C LYS A 439 10.98 24.10 -19.96
N PHE A 440 10.28 23.01 -20.29
CA PHE A 440 8.83 23.05 -20.50
C PHE A 440 8.02 23.11 -19.20
N PHE A 441 8.36 22.29 -18.20
CA PHE A 441 7.64 22.23 -16.92
C PHE A 441 8.13 23.24 -15.88
N GLN A 442 9.23 23.95 -16.15
CA GLN A 442 9.89 24.88 -15.24
C GLN A 442 10.10 24.21 -13.88
N LEU A 443 10.82 23.09 -13.88
CA LEU A 443 11.02 22.30 -12.69
C LEU A 443 11.85 23.09 -11.66
N SER A 444 11.48 22.96 -10.39
CA SER A 444 12.22 23.58 -9.28
C SER A 444 13.68 23.09 -9.25
N GLU A 445 14.60 23.95 -8.80
CA GLU A 445 16.02 23.60 -8.58
C GLU A 445 16.19 22.44 -7.57
N ASP A 446 15.21 22.24 -6.68
CA ASP A 446 15.17 21.10 -5.75
C ASP A 446 14.93 19.74 -6.47
N PHE A 447 14.58 19.73 -7.76
CA PHE A 447 14.28 18.54 -8.52
C PHE A 447 15.55 17.93 -9.14
N GLU A 448 16.09 16.93 -8.46
CA GLU A 448 17.31 16.23 -8.87
C GLU A 448 17.08 15.31 -10.09
N PRO A 449 17.77 15.54 -11.24
CA PRO A 449 17.64 14.70 -12.44
C PRO A 449 17.94 13.23 -12.18
N ARG A 450 18.93 12.92 -11.35
CA ARG A 450 19.36 11.54 -11.05
C ARG A 450 18.29 10.70 -10.35
N ASN A 451 17.24 11.33 -9.84
CA ASN A 451 16.07 10.65 -9.27
C ASN A 451 15.09 10.15 -10.36
N LEU A 452 15.33 10.49 -11.62
CA LEU A 452 14.61 9.94 -12.76
C LEU A 452 15.29 8.66 -13.27
N LEU A 453 14.47 7.71 -13.71
CA LEU A 453 14.94 6.49 -14.33
C LEU A 453 14.05 6.02 -15.49
N THR A 454 14.61 5.17 -16.33
CA THR A 454 13.90 4.42 -17.38
C THR A 454 14.10 2.92 -17.20
N ARG A 455 13.23 2.14 -17.85
CA ARG A 455 13.32 0.67 -17.94
C ARG A 455 14.03 0.20 -19.20
N CYS A 456 14.69 1.09 -19.93
CA CYS A 456 15.29 0.76 -21.22
C CYS A 456 16.64 1.47 -21.37
N LYS A 457 17.66 0.71 -21.82
CA LYS A 457 19.01 1.22 -22.09
C LYS A 457 19.13 1.91 -23.43
N VAL A 458 18.43 1.43 -24.46
CA VAL A 458 18.62 1.86 -25.85
C VAL A 458 17.27 2.14 -26.51
N GLY A 459 17.18 3.26 -27.22
CA GLY A 459 15.99 3.66 -27.97
C GLY A 459 15.17 4.76 -27.28
N LYS A 460 14.00 5.06 -27.84
CA LYS A 460 13.17 6.17 -27.34
C LYS A 460 12.61 5.83 -25.95
N LYS A 461 13.00 6.64 -24.96
CA LYS A 461 12.48 6.60 -23.59
C LYS A 461 10.96 6.88 -23.61
N LYS A 462 10.13 5.82 -23.54
CA LYS A 462 8.66 5.93 -23.56
C LYS A 462 8.10 6.44 -22.23
N ASN A 463 8.58 5.89 -21.13
CA ASN A 463 8.14 6.22 -19.78
C ASN A 463 9.35 6.60 -18.94
N VAL A 464 9.23 7.70 -18.19
CA VAL A 464 10.21 8.15 -17.20
C VAL A 464 9.58 8.04 -15.83
N TYR A 465 10.26 7.36 -14.93
CA TYR A 465 9.82 7.11 -13.56
C TYR A 465 10.64 7.98 -12.61
N PHE A 466 10.03 8.38 -11.50
CA PHE A 466 10.65 9.15 -10.43
C PHE A 466 10.72 8.30 -9.17
N CYS A 467 11.84 8.33 -8.47
CA CYS A 467 11.96 7.77 -7.12
C CYS A 467 12.69 8.74 -6.18
N SER A 468 12.64 8.49 -4.88
CA SER A 468 13.42 9.24 -3.90
C SER A 468 14.92 8.93 -4.01
N SER A 469 15.75 9.89 -3.61
CA SER A 469 17.22 9.73 -3.66
C SER A 469 17.71 8.55 -2.83
N ILE A 470 17.11 8.28 -1.67
CA ILE A 470 17.48 7.12 -0.84
C ILE A 470 17.18 5.79 -1.55
N VAL A 471 16.06 5.69 -2.27
CA VAL A 471 15.73 4.50 -3.06
C VAL A 471 16.70 4.34 -4.22
N ARG A 472 17.02 5.41 -4.96
CA ARG A 472 18.04 5.39 -6.02
C ARG A 472 19.38 4.84 -5.50
N ASP A 473 19.88 5.40 -4.40
CA ASP A 473 21.20 5.04 -3.86
C ASP A 473 21.24 3.57 -3.42
N ILE A 474 20.17 3.09 -2.78
CA ILE A 474 20.04 1.67 -2.41
C ILE A 474 20.05 0.78 -3.65
N VAL A 475 19.33 1.15 -4.71
CA VAL A 475 19.27 0.34 -5.93
C VAL A 475 20.65 0.25 -6.58
N GLN A 476 21.32 1.39 -6.79
CA GLN A 476 22.63 1.44 -7.43
C GLN A 476 23.70 0.65 -6.67
N LEU A 477 23.66 0.67 -5.34
CA LEU A 477 24.63 -0.05 -4.49
C LEU A 477 24.35 -1.55 -4.38
N ASN A 478 23.12 -2.01 -4.64
CA ASN A 478 22.69 -3.38 -4.31
C ASN A 478 22.07 -4.17 -5.48
N GLU A 479 21.91 -3.61 -6.67
CA GLU A 479 21.32 -4.28 -7.85
C GLU A 479 22.00 -5.61 -8.23
N LYS A 480 23.29 -5.78 -7.87
CA LYS A 480 24.05 -7.03 -8.10
C LYS A 480 23.86 -8.07 -6.99
N ARG A 481 23.31 -7.68 -5.84
CA ARG A 481 23.18 -8.50 -4.61
C ARG A 481 21.74 -8.93 -4.36
N VAL A 482 20.77 -8.11 -4.75
CA VAL A 482 19.34 -8.32 -4.49
C VAL A 482 18.58 -8.23 -5.80
N LYS A 483 17.62 -9.15 -6.00
CA LYS A 483 16.69 -9.08 -7.12
C LYS A 483 15.62 -8.03 -6.81
N ILE A 484 15.62 -6.94 -7.55
CA ILE A 484 14.65 -5.84 -7.42
C ILE A 484 13.60 -5.99 -8.53
N ILE A 485 12.33 -6.05 -8.14
CA ILE A 485 11.21 -6.30 -9.05
C ILE A 485 10.60 -5.00 -9.55
N ASN A 486 10.36 -4.05 -8.64
CA ASN A 486 9.69 -2.80 -8.96
C ASN A 486 10.19 -1.66 -8.09
N LEU A 487 10.32 -0.47 -8.68
CA LEU A 487 10.58 0.78 -7.98
C LEU A 487 10.16 1.98 -8.85
N GLY A 488 9.96 3.10 -8.17
CA GLY A 488 9.65 4.38 -8.82
C GLY A 488 8.21 4.47 -9.33
N VAL A 489 7.82 5.71 -9.63
CA VAL A 489 6.47 6.07 -10.03
C VAL A 489 6.53 6.72 -11.40
N LYS A 490 5.73 6.20 -12.35
CA LYS A 490 5.70 6.72 -13.71
C LYS A 490 5.21 8.17 -13.67
N SER A 491 6.09 9.10 -14.00
CA SER A 491 5.85 10.54 -13.81
C SER A 491 5.76 11.30 -15.13
N PHE A 492 6.52 10.88 -16.15
CA PHE A 492 6.43 11.44 -17.49
C PHE A 492 6.25 10.34 -18.53
N VAL A 493 5.40 10.61 -19.52
CA VAL A 493 5.11 9.70 -20.63
C VAL A 493 5.32 10.43 -21.93
N ARG A 494 6.05 9.81 -22.86
CA ARG A 494 6.30 10.38 -24.18
C ARG A 494 5.00 10.43 -24.99
N CYS A 495 4.66 11.60 -25.50
CA CYS A 495 3.50 11.93 -26.32
C CYS A 495 3.93 12.90 -27.43
N ALA A 496 4.84 12.43 -28.31
CA ALA A 496 5.35 13.22 -29.41
C ALA A 496 4.20 13.67 -30.33
N THR A 497 3.91 14.97 -30.30
CA THR A 497 2.81 15.58 -31.04
C THR A 497 3.37 16.74 -31.84
N ARG A 498 2.92 16.89 -33.10
CA ARG A 498 3.37 18.00 -33.97
C ARG A 498 3.03 19.34 -33.31
N ASN A 499 3.95 20.30 -33.39
CA ASN A 499 3.78 21.68 -32.91
C ASN A 499 3.65 21.85 -31.39
N ILE A 500 4.20 20.94 -30.60
CA ILE A 500 4.31 21.07 -29.14
C ILE A 500 5.78 21.12 -28.75
N GLU A 501 6.11 22.00 -27.80
CA GLU A 501 7.49 22.25 -27.38
C GLU A 501 8.13 21.06 -26.64
N CYS A 502 7.32 20.21 -26.00
CA CYS A 502 7.78 19.04 -25.27
C CYS A 502 7.08 17.76 -25.75
N ASP A 503 7.87 16.74 -26.01
CA ASP A 503 7.52 15.38 -26.38
C ASP A 503 6.99 14.57 -25.18
N PHE A 504 6.91 15.14 -23.98
CA PHE A 504 6.48 14.45 -22.76
C PHE A 504 5.28 15.13 -22.11
N ARG A 505 4.41 14.30 -21.53
CA ARG A 505 3.30 14.72 -20.68
C ARG A 505 3.48 14.18 -19.27
N LEU A 506 2.88 14.87 -18.30
CA LEU A 506 2.71 14.33 -16.95
C LEU A 506 1.83 13.07 -16.99
N ALA A 507 2.19 12.09 -16.18
CA ALA A 507 1.37 10.92 -15.91
C ALA A 507 0.54 11.16 -14.63
N SER A 508 -0.73 10.74 -14.63
CA SER A 508 -1.59 10.84 -13.44
C SER A 508 -0.95 10.13 -12.24
N GLU A 509 -0.43 8.92 -12.47
CA GLU A 509 0.27 8.09 -11.46
C GLU A 509 1.36 8.87 -10.69
N GLY A 510 2.24 9.60 -11.38
CA GLY A 510 3.35 10.32 -10.76
C GLY A 510 3.05 11.77 -10.39
N LEU A 511 1.86 12.28 -10.70
CA LEU A 511 1.53 13.69 -10.52
C LEU A 511 1.74 14.11 -9.06
N SER A 512 1.23 13.36 -8.08
CA SER A 512 1.40 13.68 -6.66
C SER A 512 2.86 13.86 -6.26
N SER A 513 3.75 13.04 -6.83
CA SER A 513 5.20 13.02 -6.54
C SER A 513 5.96 14.16 -7.20
N VAL A 514 5.64 14.49 -8.46
CA VAL A 514 6.35 15.55 -9.21
C VAL A 514 5.70 16.93 -9.07
N ASN A 515 4.43 16.98 -8.67
CA ASN A 515 3.68 18.22 -8.48
C ASN A 515 4.38 19.26 -7.59
N PRO A 516 5.08 18.95 -6.47
CA PRO A 516 5.84 19.96 -5.74
C PRO A 516 6.87 20.73 -6.57
N PHE A 517 7.35 20.14 -7.66
CA PHE A 517 8.46 20.66 -8.47
C PHE A 517 8.00 21.36 -9.74
N VAL A 518 6.76 21.16 -10.20
CA VAL A 518 6.25 21.80 -11.42
C VAL A 518 6.04 23.29 -11.21
N GLY A 519 6.57 24.12 -12.12
CA GLY A 519 6.50 25.58 -12.06
C GLY A 519 5.08 26.13 -12.23
N SER A 520 4.87 27.37 -11.78
CA SER A 520 3.53 28.00 -11.77
C SER A 520 2.95 28.25 -13.16
N GLN A 521 3.79 28.39 -14.19
CA GLN A 521 3.34 28.65 -15.57
C GLN A 521 2.65 27.45 -16.22
N ARG A 522 2.76 26.25 -15.63
CA ARG A 522 2.07 25.04 -16.09
C ARG A 522 0.84 24.70 -15.25
N ARG A 523 0.44 25.56 -14.30
CA ARG A 523 -0.71 25.34 -13.43
C ARG A 523 -1.89 26.18 -13.89
N VAL A 524 -3.06 25.58 -13.91
CA VAL A 524 -4.31 26.23 -14.30
C VAL A 524 -5.33 26.00 -13.21
N MET A 525 -5.78 27.09 -12.59
CA MET A 525 -6.96 27.06 -11.73
C MET A 525 -8.22 26.94 -12.61
N VAL A 526 -9.00 25.88 -12.40
CA VAL A 526 -10.25 25.62 -13.12
C VAL A 526 -11.43 25.69 -12.17
N GLN A 527 -12.55 26.23 -12.65
CA GLN A 527 -13.79 26.27 -11.90
C GLN A 527 -14.39 24.88 -11.71
N LYS A 528 -15.12 24.68 -10.60
CA LYS A 528 -15.80 23.41 -10.27
C LYS A 528 -16.61 22.86 -11.45
N LYS A 529 -17.48 23.70 -12.03
CA LYS A 529 -18.33 23.32 -13.17
C LYS A 529 -17.53 22.92 -14.42
N ASP A 530 -16.41 23.59 -14.66
CA ASP A 530 -15.55 23.32 -15.81
C ASP A 530 -14.81 22.00 -15.61
N LEU A 531 -14.31 21.73 -14.40
CA LEU A 531 -13.68 20.44 -14.10
C LEU A 531 -14.66 19.28 -14.23
N ILE A 532 -15.92 19.43 -13.78
CA ILE A 532 -16.97 18.44 -14.00
C ILE A 532 -17.16 18.18 -15.51
N GLN A 533 -17.25 19.25 -16.32
CA GLN A 533 -17.39 19.13 -17.78
C GLN A 533 -16.19 18.39 -18.41
N LEU A 534 -14.97 18.73 -18.00
CA LEU A 534 -13.74 18.11 -18.51
C LEU A 534 -13.66 16.61 -18.16
N LEU A 535 -14.04 16.24 -16.93
CA LEU A 535 -14.04 14.86 -16.45
C LEU A 535 -15.18 14.03 -17.06
N SER A 536 -16.33 14.66 -17.32
CA SER A 536 -17.50 14.01 -17.94
C SER A 536 -17.32 13.73 -19.45
N CYS A 537 -16.30 14.33 -20.07
CA CYS A 537 -15.96 14.15 -21.47
C CYS A 537 -15.02 12.94 -21.65
N THR A 538 -15.60 11.76 -21.86
CA THR A 538 -14.84 10.52 -22.03
C THR A 538 -14.34 10.31 -23.46
N ASP A 539 -14.93 10.97 -24.46
CA ASP A 539 -14.51 10.85 -25.86
C ASP A 539 -13.18 11.59 -26.10
N PRO A 540 -12.07 10.86 -26.38
CA PRO A 540 -10.77 11.48 -26.61
C PRO A 540 -10.71 12.34 -27.87
N THR A 541 -11.62 12.13 -28.83
CA THR A 541 -11.62 12.77 -30.14
C THR A 541 -12.34 14.12 -30.14
N LYS A 542 -13.17 14.38 -29.14
CA LYS A 542 -13.99 15.60 -29.00
C LYS A 542 -13.75 16.28 -27.64
N PRO A 543 -12.53 16.77 -27.37
CA PRO A 543 -12.26 17.47 -26.12
C PRO A 543 -13.06 18.78 -26.03
N PRO A 544 -13.49 19.21 -24.83
CA PRO A 544 -14.21 20.47 -24.66
C PRO A 544 -13.47 21.68 -25.24
N GLU A 545 -14.20 22.53 -25.95
CA GLU A 545 -13.68 23.78 -26.50
C GLU A 545 -13.46 24.81 -25.39
N LEU A 546 -12.43 25.65 -25.53
CA LEU A 546 -12.11 26.68 -24.54
C LEU A 546 -13.27 27.67 -24.34
N THR A 547 -14.01 27.97 -25.42
CA THR A 547 -15.19 28.84 -25.44
C THR A 547 -16.33 28.32 -24.58
N SER A 548 -16.43 27.00 -24.38
CA SER A 548 -17.47 26.37 -23.57
C SER A 548 -17.20 26.47 -22.05
N LEU A 549 -15.96 26.78 -21.66
CA LEU A 549 -15.55 26.89 -20.25
C LEU A 549 -15.90 28.27 -19.69
N SER A 550 -15.89 28.42 -18.37
CA SER A 550 -16.09 29.72 -17.73
C SER A 550 -15.05 30.77 -18.15
N THR A 551 -15.44 32.04 -18.12
CA THR A 551 -14.56 33.17 -18.44
C THR A 551 -13.30 33.20 -17.57
N GLU A 552 -13.41 32.83 -16.30
CA GLU A 552 -12.27 32.78 -15.37
C GLU A 552 -11.27 31.67 -15.77
N THR A 553 -11.76 30.48 -16.09
CA THR A 553 -10.91 29.40 -16.60
C THR A 553 -10.26 29.78 -17.93
N GLN A 554 -11.00 30.44 -18.82
CA GLN A 554 -10.45 30.95 -20.09
C GLN A 554 -9.32 31.95 -19.85
N GLN A 555 -9.49 32.90 -18.92
CA GLN A 555 -8.45 33.86 -18.54
C GLN A 555 -7.19 33.16 -17.98
N ASN A 556 -7.38 32.17 -17.10
CA ASN A 556 -6.29 31.38 -16.53
C ASN A 556 -5.50 30.58 -17.59
N LEU A 557 -6.09 30.30 -18.76
CA LEU A 557 -5.47 29.55 -19.85
C LEU A 557 -4.73 30.42 -20.88
N GLN A 558 -4.97 31.74 -20.91
CA GLN A 558 -4.42 32.64 -21.95
C GLN A 558 -2.88 32.61 -22.00
N ASN A 559 -2.23 32.54 -20.84
CA ASN A 559 -0.77 32.57 -20.72
C ASN A 559 -0.13 31.17 -20.67
N VAL A 560 -0.92 30.10 -20.80
CA VAL A 560 -0.41 28.73 -20.73
C VAL A 560 -0.14 28.22 -22.14
N ALA A 561 1.11 27.87 -22.44
CA ALA A 561 1.47 27.29 -23.74
C ALA A 561 0.81 25.91 -23.96
N SER A 562 0.56 25.56 -25.21
CA SER A 562 -0.05 24.27 -25.57
C SER A 562 0.76 23.08 -25.05
N GLY A 563 0.07 22.01 -24.65
CA GLY A 563 0.65 20.77 -24.12
C GLY A 563 0.22 20.46 -22.68
N SER A 564 1.00 19.62 -22.00
CA SER A 564 0.65 19.08 -20.68
C SER A 564 0.71 20.13 -19.57
N CYS A 565 -0.33 20.21 -18.74
CA CYS A 565 -0.46 21.15 -17.63
C CYS A 565 -1.03 20.45 -16.39
N VAL A 566 -1.03 21.16 -15.26
CA VAL A 566 -1.65 20.73 -14.00
C VAL A 566 -2.95 21.51 -13.84
N LEU A 567 -4.08 20.82 -13.76
CA LEU A 567 -5.38 21.41 -13.45
C LEU A 567 -5.59 21.38 -11.94
N GLU A 568 -6.00 22.50 -11.39
CA GLU A 568 -6.23 22.68 -9.96
C GLU A 568 -7.64 23.22 -9.74
N CYS A 569 -8.41 22.60 -8.86
CA CYS A 569 -9.77 23.01 -8.54
C CYS A 569 -9.97 23.02 -7.03
N MET A 570 -10.54 24.11 -6.50
CA MET A 570 -10.94 24.17 -5.10
C MET A 570 -12.38 23.69 -4.97
N VAL A 571 -12.61 22.75 -4.05
CA VAL A 571 -13.93 22.25 -3.66
C VAL A 571 -13.97 22.33 -2.15
N ASP A 572 -14.78 23.23 -1.60
CA ASP A 572 -14.74 23.59 -0.18
C ASP A 572 -13.27 23.93 0.22
N ASP A 573 -12.73 23.28 1.25
CA ASP A 573 -11.33 23.44 1.69
C ASP A 573 -10.37 22.40 1.07
N VAL A 574 -10.80 21.68 0.03
CA VAL A 574 -10.05 20.63 -0.65
C VAL A 574 -9.55 21.12 -2.01
N LYS A 575 -8.25 20.94 -2.27
CA LYS A 575 -7.63 21.23 -3.56
C LYS A 575 -7.52 19.95 -4.39
N LEU A 576 -8.38 19.76 -5.37
CA LEU A 576 -8.25 18.69 -6.35
C LEU A 576 -7.20 19.06 -7.40
N ILE A 577 -6.34 18.09 -7.75
CA ILE A 577 -5.26 18.29 -8.70
C ILE A 577 -5.25 17.13 -9.70
N THR A 578 -5.18 17.43 -10.99
CA THR A 578 -5.09 16.40 -12.02
C THR A 578 -4.28 16.84 -13.24
N VAL A 579 -3.95 15.92 -14.14
CA VAL A 579 -3.22 16.23 -15.38
C VAL A 579 -4.19 16.78 -16.41
N GLY A 580 -3.83 17.92 -17.00
CA GLY A 580 -4.52 18.51 -18.14
C GLY A 580 -3.68 18.50 -19.41
N TRP A 581 -4.35 18.71 -20.53
CA TRP A 581 -3.75 18.99 -21.81
C TRP A 581 -4.44 20.16 -22.48
N LYS A 582 -3.69 21.23 -22.69
CA LYS A 582 -4.16 22.45 -23.34
C LYS A 582 -3.84 22.37 -24.83
N GLY A 583 -4.86 22.25 -25.67
CA GLY A 583 -4.76 22.39 -27.11
C GLY A 583 -4.79 23.85 -27.55
N ALA A 584 -4.80 24.09 -28.85
CA ALA A 584 -4.94 25.45 -29.39
C ALA A 584 -6.32 26.06 -29.06
N MET A 585 -7.38 25.26 -29.15
CA MET A 585 -8.77 25.68 -28.93
C MET A 585 -9.54 24.77 -27.96
N SER A 586 -8.87 23.81 -27.31
CA SER A 586 -9.51 22.84 -26.42
C SER A 586 -8.71 22.63 -25.13
N LEU A 587 -9.40 22.13 -24.10
CA LEU A 587 -8.79 21.66 -22.86
C LEU A 587 -9.32 20.27 -22.53
N ARG A 588 -8.44 19.39 -22.05
CA ARG A 588 -8.80 18.03 -21.68
C ARG A 588 -8.18 17.62 -20.35
N ALA A 589 -8.93 16.89 -19.53
CA ALA A 589 -8.39 16.18 -18.37
C ALA A 589 -7.88 14.79 -18.78
N TYR A 590 -6.68 14.43 -18.32
CA TYR A 590 -6.01 13.15 -18.59
C TYR A 590 -5.97 12.30 -17.32
N VAL A 591 -7.10 11.68 -17.05
CA VAL A 591 -7.37 10.92 -15.82
C VAL A 591 -7.86 9.53 -16.22
N ASP A 592 -7.52 8.49 -15.46
CA ASP A 592 -8.16 7.18 -15.68
C ASP A 592 -9.60 7.18 -15.18
N GLN A 593 -10.34 6.13 -15.54
CA GLN A 593 -11.77 6.05 -15.27
C GLN A 593 -12.09 6.06 -13.76
N TYR A 594 -11.32 5.37 -12.93
CA TYR A 594 -11.64 5.26 -11.49
C TYR A 594 -11.29 6.54 -10.75
N ASP A 595 -10.16 7.16 -11.09
CA ASP A 595 -9.81 8.50 -10.58
C ASP A 595 -10.84 9.55 -11.05
N THR A 596 -11.35 9.44 -12.28
CA THR A 596 -12.43 10.30 -12.80
C THR A 596 -13.70 10.16 -11.96
N MET A 597 -14.12 8.92 -11.66
CA MET A 597 -15.27 8.66 -10.81
C MET A 597 -15.09 9.23 -9.40
N HIS A 598 -13.91 9.04 -8.80
CA HIS A 598 -13.58 9.59 -7.49
C HIS A 598 -13.69 11.13 -7.49
N MET A 599 -13.05 11.80 -8.45
CA MET A 599 -13.07 13.26 -8.54
C MET A 599 -14.47 13.80 -8.80
N LEU A 600 -15.24 13.20 -9.72
CA LEU A 600 -16.64 13.58 -9.97
C LEU A 600 -17.49 13.44 -8.71
N ARG A 601 -17.29 12.37 -7.92
CA ARG A 601 -18.02 12.17 -6.67
C ARG A 601 -17.74 13.29 -5.66
N LEU A 602 -16.47 13.67 -5.47
CA LEU A 602 -16.11 14.82 -4.61
C LEU A 602 -16.66 16.15 -5.14
N LEU A 603 -16.79 16.30 -6.46
CA LEU A 603 -17.35 17.48 -7.11
C LEU A 603 -18.89 17.50 -7.10
N GLY A 604 -19.57 16.41 -6.76
CA GLY A 604 -21.01 16.26 -6.96
C GLY A 604 -21.43 16.23 -8.43
N GLY A 605 -20.58 15.70 -9.30
CA GLY A 605 -20.84 15.48 -10.72
C GLY A 605 -21.62 14.18 -10.97
N ASP A 606 -22.19 14.06 -12.18
CA ASP A 606 -22.96 12.88 -12.59
C ASP A 606 -22.04 11.67 -12.89
N LEU A 607 -22.36 10.53 -12.27
CA LEU A 607 -21.65 9.26 -12.41
C LEU A 607 -22.36 8.24 -13.30
N SER A 608 -23.56 8.57 -13.81
CA SER A 608 -24.43 7.67 -14.59
C SER A 608 -23.70 7.00 -15.78
N LYS A 609 -22.78 7.72 -16.43
CA LYS A 609 -21.98 7.21 -17.55
C LYS A 609 -20.95 6.14 -17.16
N PHE A 610 -20.56 6.08 -15.90
CA PHE A 610 -19.47 5.23 -15.41
C PHE A 610 -19.98 4.06 -14.58
N GLU A 611 -21.07 4.25 -13.83
CA GLU A 611 -21.64 3.22 -12.96
C GLU A 611 -22.66 2.37 -13.73
N LYS A 612 -22.30 1.10 -13.97
CA LYS A 612 -23.24 0.12 -14.52
C LYS A 612 -24.15 -0.40 -13.40
N ASN A 613 -25.45 -0.39 -13.65
CA ASN A 613 -26.45 -0.88 -12.71
C ASN A 613 -27.33 -1.95 -13.36
N LYS A 614 -26.98 -3.22 -13.13
CA LYS A 614 -27.73 -4.38 -13.65
C LYS A 614 -29.22 -4.39 -13.29
N PHE A 615 -29.63 -3.72 -12.20
CA PHE A 615 -31.04 -3.64 -11.80
C PHE A 615 -31.80 -2.58 -12.59
N GLN A 616 -31.12 -1.53 -13.03
CA GLN A 616 -31.69 -0.58 -14.01
C GLN A 616 -31.77 -1.23 -15.39
N ASP A 617 -30.70 -1.94 -15.81
CA ASP A 617 -30.69 -2.66 -17.09
C ASP A 617 -31.83 -3.68 -17.17
N LYS A 618 -32.08 -4.43 -16.08
CA LYS A 618 -33.19 -5.41 -16.01
C LYS A 618 -34.56 -4.73 -16.12
N ARG A 619 -34.78 -3.63 -15.40
CA ARG A 619 -36.04 -2.87 -15.48
C ARG A 619 -36.25 -2.27 -16.87
N ALA A 620 -35.20 -1.75 -17.49
CA ALA A 620 -35.28 -1.21 -18.84
C ALA A 620 -35.61 -2.30 -19.88
N ALA A 621 -35.09 -3.52 -19.69
CA ALA A 621 -35.43 -4.67 -20.53
C ALA A 621 -36.88 -5.12 -20.31
N GLU A 622 -37.36 -5.19 -19.05
CA GLU A 622 -38.74 -5.53 -18.72
C GLU A 622 -39.74 -4.53 -19.32
N VAL A 623 -39.47 -3.22 -19.20
CA VAL A 623 -40.31 -2.17 -19.81
C VAL A 623 -40.29 -2.24 -21.35
N ALA A 624 -39.16 -2.58 -21.96
CA ALA A 624 -39.07 -2.74 -23.42
C ALA A 624 -39.80 -4.00 -23.93
N GLU A 625 -39.91 -5.05 -23.11
CA GLU A 625 -40.72 -6.24 -23.40
C GLU A 625 -42.23 -5.91 -23.26
N ASP A 626 -42.63 -5.20 -22.21
CA ASP A 626 -44.03 -4.76 -22.01
C ASP A 626 -44.50 -3.79 -23.13
N ASP A 627 -43.64 -2.85 -23.57
CA ASP A 627 -43.93 -1.93 -24.68
C ASP A 627 -44.04 -2.63 -26.06
N MET A 628 -43.46 -3.84 -26.20
CA MET A 628 -43.59 -4.66 -27.41
C MET A 628 -44.90 -5.45 -27.44
N ASP A 629 -45.39 -5.92 -26.28
CA ASP A 629 -46.67 -6.62 -26.17
C ASP A 629 -47.89 -5.69 -26.27
N GLU A 630 -47.75 -4.38 -25.96
CA GLU A 630 -48.85 -3.39 -26.11
C GLU A 630 -49.04 -2.85 -27.54
N ASN A 631 -48.16 -3.20 -28.50
CA ASN A 631 -48.19 -2.66 -29.88
C ASN A 631 -48.59 -3.67 -30.98
N GLU A 632 -49.11 -4.85 -30.65
CA GLU A 632 -49.74 -5.72 -31.65
C GLU A 632 -51.21 -5.32 -31.91
N PRO A 633 -51.59 -4.89 -33.15
CA PRO A 633 -52.99 -4.67 -33.46
C PRO A 633 -53.72 -6.01 -33.57
N ALA A 634 -54.79 -6.18 -32.80
CA ALA A 634 -55.69 -7.32 -32.89
C ALA A 634 -56.19 -7.52 -34.33
N ALA A 635 -55.72 -8.59 -34.99
CA ALA A 635 -56.27 -9.07 -36.25
C ALA A 635 -57.09 -10.34 -35.95
N ASP A 636 -58.40 -10.23 -36.14
CA ASP A 636 -59.37 -11.32 -36.06
C ASP A 636 -58.98 -12.49 -36.99
N VAL A 637 -58.98 -13.71 -36.44
CA VAL A 637 -58.79 -14.96 -37.19
C VAL A 637 -60.08 -15.78 -37.10
N GLU A 638 -60.87 -15.76 -38.18
CA GLU A 638 -61.83 -16.83 -38.47
C GLU A 638 -61.06 -18.00 -39.12
N SER A 639 -61.12 -19.18 -38.49
CA SER A 639 -60.49 -20.41 -38.95
C SER A 639 -61.54 -21.44 -39.38
N GLU A 640 -61.51 -21.89 -40.64
CA GLU A 640 -62.09 -23.17 -41.05
C GLU A 640 -60.98 -24.24 -41.16
N PRO A 641 -61.25 -25.52 -40.78
CA PRO A 641 -60.25 -26.59 -40.81
C PRO A 641 -60.38 -27.50 -42.05
N ALA A 642 -59.25 -27.85 -42.66
CA ALA A 642 -59.10 -29.01 -43.53
C ALA A 642 -57.96 -29.86 -42.95
N GLN A 643 -58.24 -31.02 -42.32
CA GLN A 643 -58.30 -32.36 -42.93
C GLN A 643 -57.02 -32.71 -43.71
N ASN A 644 -56.16 -33.49 -43.04
CA ASN A 644 -55.07 -34.26 -43.61
C ASN A 644 -55.60 -35.66 -43.96
N ASP A 645 -55.32 -36.11 -45.18
CA ASP A 645 -55.20 -37.53 -45.52
C ASP A 645 -53.81 -37.77 -46.15
N ASP A 646 -53.16 -38.80 -45.62
CA ASP A 646 -51.93 -39.53 -46.01
C ASP A 646 -50.54 -38.85 -46.01
#